data_AF-A0A7C6FBS5-F1
#
_entry.id   AF-A0A7C6FBS5-F1
#
_cell.length_a   1.000
_cell.length_b   1.000
_cell.length_c   1.000
_cell.angle_alpha   90.00
_cell.angle_beta   90.00
_cell.angle_gamma   90.00
#
_symmetry.space_group_name_H-M   'P 1'
#
loop_
_entity.id
_entity.type
_entity.pdbx_description
1 polymer ?
#
loop_
_entity_poly.entity_id
_entity_poly.type
_entity_poly.pdbx_seq_one_letter_code
_entity_poly.pdbx_strand_id
1 'polypeptide(L)'
;MVFLLFLFFFSCSYHVLAQGVSYDEYKEAYTKIQNLSNEIRMNDGAVGQTLSEAMQAKYGELDRWKALDEKMSDLGRSIETNLPEITRNLAIVRAYDPDFGNPYVTLGRTFDGHLNMAKNKKKELLDMAKAENEKLNKINKMISTIDKELLNASKGLIGATLEGFLPDEISLAGEASVIVLGAYFGPPGIVAAGIAWGAAGTFNSMVNLYYNSKALADQAKVLSDMKQGLLTQKSHLEKNIETLMNGAREMEEIERILERHEKKMNEYKEKINAAINGWNEQSKLAFENKKKKIEEEIKKRLSEKKYKSEHTLCNGSKVTLSPGAYEGEVNNMVSQLESYTRSVEDGGDPDNFYSFIVDWHNKMSDEYKKRYDDYKNKLGAYNQASSACSRSAGKYDEGWWSRYCSCIISSETAYANSAIELSKISSIYYNVEKVYYYFNDRVRNAIEARTREFFNAWRLWEIKFADANAKIYNAIADVPYYFYDWKSRSENLDNEIKYALDWGGNIVDIRNNLLATSQQLKEIDKKIKEVSKRYNEINTERILISNQAQAELTSLMNKWGRLIGYYWSANLSGLYERSEFVPHARDLEKGIAIYSERIKNAFKVDEPQNLIAAKKIDFLGIASIYENKAKELEFYVDWVNTYRHRLAGATTTLNRISFETTKQSFYAAREKDRLKNELAGPPWSSITQEIDKLISKEDFSQLPWARYQSYDGLTLWQKIYAAQQIILSKLKKDALYYIKIRSSGGFQPVADQIIRPLEEKWKKLRQICERYDNLAKPEREAITRVPEEIEKAAQPVIETYTKMPMPSKRVVAYEHDRFSKAYWWLREYISNKLEALKPALLPPTNSVAVQLDNLLLNYSALYDKWRKDQEEAERRMEEARRRFEEEQKRKEEEEKRQAQRSIENIKALYTNFKNAYESKNDALVVSFLSKNWQATDGTTISDIQKNLRNTFRVFDEVRWNIQNLNIQPQGLNVYQVTYDLTITGRIYKRNLKHEEKSTVTERVILDNSGKAYIDSTLGGRFWIVN
;
A
#
# COMPACT_ATOMS: atom_id res chain seq x y z
N MET A 1 -58.58 -71.74 -17.64
CA MET A 1 -57.78 -72.46 -18.68
C MET A 1 -58.05 -71.92 -20.09
N VAL A 2 -59.31 -71.74 -20.52
CA VAL A 2 -59.68 -71.05 -21.78
C VAL A 2 -59.16 -69.59 -21.82
N PHE A 3 -59.15 -68.90 -20.67
CA PHE A 3 -58.62 -67.54 -20.53
C PHE A 3 -57.08 -67.42 -20.72
N LEU A 4 -56.33 -68.47 -20.36
CA LEU A 4 -54.87 -68.53 -20.54
C LEU A 4 -54.50 -68.89 -21.99
N LEU A 5 -55.31 -69.70 -22.66
CA LEU A 5 -55.19 -69.99 -24.10
C LEU A 5 -55.56 -68.76 -24.96
N PHE A 6 -56.51 -67.93 -24.53
CA PHE A 6 -56.88 -66.69 -25.22
C PHE A 6 -55.79 -65.61 -25.12
N LEU A 7 -55.15 -65.46 -23.96
CA LEU A 7 -54.01 -64.55 -23.78
C LEU A 7 -52.76 -64.99 -24.56
N PHE A 8 -52.52 -66.31 -24.68
CA PHE A 8 -51.40 -66.84 -25.47
C PHE A 8 -51.61 -66.64 -26.99
N PHE A 9 -52.85 -66.76 -27.47
CA PHE A 9 -53.18 -66.39 -28.86
C PHE A 9 -53.09 -64.88 -29.09
N PHE A 10 -53.42 -64.04 -28.10
CA PHE A 10 -53.26 -62.59 -28.18
C PHE A 10 -51.79 -62.16 -28.31
N SER A 11 -50.85 -62.80 -27.61
CA SER A 11 -49.41 -62.49 -27.76
C SER A 11 -48.79 -63.05 -29.05
N CYS A 12 -49.29 -64.17 -29.58
CA CYS A 12 -48.74 -64.78 -30.80
C CYS A 12 -49.35 -64.25 -32.12
N SER A 13 -50.54 -63.64 -32.09
CA SER A 13 -51.19 -63.09 -33.30
C SER A 13 -50.67 -61.71 -33.72
N TYR A 14 -49.90 -61.03 -32.85
CA TYR A 14 -49.32 -59.71 -33.14
C TYR A 14 -48.04 -59.77 -34.01
N HIS A 15 -47.55 -60.95 -34.40
CA HIS A 15 -46.24 -61.09 -35.08
C HIS A 15 -46.28 -61.78 -36.45
N VAL A 16 -47.45 -61.98 -37.06
CA VAL A 16 -47.53 -62.59 -38.40
C VAL A 16 -48.41 -61.78 -39.34
N LEU A 17 -47.99 -60.54 -39.61
CA LEU A 17 -48.20 -59.97 -40.94
C LEU A 17 -46.90 -60.23 -41.69
N ALA A 18 -46.96 -61.06 -42.75
CA ALA A 18 -45.83 -61.40 -43.59
C ALA A 18 -45.08 -60.15 -44.04
N GLN A 19 -43.96 -59.86 -43.40
CA GLN A 19 -43.02 -58.83 -43.83
C GLN A 19 -41.85 -59.58 -44.45
N GLY A 20 -41.38 -59.14 -45.62
CA GLY A 20 -40.26 -59.76 -46.34
C GLY A 20 -38.90 -59.62 -45.66
N VAL A 21 -38.87 -59.35 -44.35
CA VAL A 21 -37.70 -59.21 -43.49
C VAL A 21 -37.90 -60.15 -42.29
N SER A 22 -36.97 -61.07 -42.11
CA SER A 22 -36.96 -61.99 -40.98
C SER A 22 -36.65 -61.27 -39.66
N TYR A 23 -37.07 -61.84 -38.53
CA TYR A 23 -36.74 -61.29 -37.21
C TYR A 23 -35.22 -61.23 -36.97
N ASP A 24 -34.46 -62.18 -37.52
CA ASP A 24 -33.00 -62.19 -37.45
C ASP A 24 -32.39 -61.01 -38.23
N GLU A 25 -32.88 -60.72 -39.44
CA GLU A 25 -32.47 -59.54 -40.22
C GLU A 25 -32.82 -58.22 -39.50
N TYR A 26 -33.99 -58.14 -38.87
CA TYR A 26 -34.37 -57.00 -38.03
C TYR A 26 -33.39 -56.79 -36.87
N LYS A 27 -33.10 -57.85 -36.11
CA LYS A 27 -32.22 -57.80 -34.95
C LYS A 27 -30.79 -57.45 -35.33
N GLU A 28 -30.31 -57.98 -36.45
CA GLU A 28 -28.99 -57.66 -37.01
C GLU A 28 -28.92 -56.18 -37.42
N ALA A 29 -29.92 -55.67 -38.15
CA ALA A 29 -29.99 -54.28 -38.58
C ALA A 29 -30.08 -53.32 -37.38
N TYR A 30 -30.90 -53.64 -36.37
CA TYR A 30 -30.99 -52.88 -35.13
C TYR A 30 -29.64 -52.79 -34.41
N THR A 31 -28.96 -53.93 -34.26
CA THR A 31 -27.63 -53.99 -33.61
C THR A 31 -26.60 -53.19 -34.40
N LYS A 32 -26.63 -53.26 -35.73
CA LYS A 32 -25.78 -52.46 -36.62
C LYS A 32 -26.00 -50.97 -36.43
N ILE A 33 -27.23 -50.49 -36.39
CA ILE A 33 -27.54 -49.07 -36.14
C ILE A 33 -26.92 -48.59 -34.83
N GLN A 34 -27.08 -49.36 -33.75
CA GLN A 34 -26.51 -49.02 -32.44
C GLN A 34 -24.98 -48.95 -32.52
N ASN A 35 -24.33 -49.96 -33.06
CA ASN A 35 -22.87 -50.01 -33.17
C ASN A 35 -22.31 -48.86 -34.03
N LEU A 36 -22.90 -48.61 -35.20
CA LEU A 36 -22.50 -47.54 -36.11
C LEU A 36 -22.68 -46.15 -35.49
N SER A 37 -23.80 -45.93 -34.78
CA SER A 37 -24.04 -44.68 -34.05
C SER A 37 -23.09 -44.49 -32.86
N ASN A 38 -22.75 -45.57 -32.16
CA ASN A 38 -21.75 -45.58 -31.09
C ASN A 38 -20.37 -45.22 -31.62
N GLU A 39 -19.98 -45.78 -32.76
CA GLU A 39 -18.67 -45.55 -33.35
C GLU A 39 -18.46 -44.07 -33.73
N ILE A 40 -19.46 -43.41 -34.33
CA ILE A 40 -19.39 -41.96 -34.62
C ILE A 40 -19.17 -41.17 -33.32
N ARG A 41 -19.90 -41.51 -32.24
CA ARG A 41 -19.77 -40.85 -30.94
C ARG A 41 -18.43 -41.12 -30.26
N MET A 42 -17.90 -42.34 -30.37
CA MET A 42 -16.59 -42.70 -29.85
C MET A 42 -15.48 -41.94 -30.59
N ASN A 43 -15.58 -41.80 -31.90
CA ASN A 43 -14.63 -41.04 -32.70
C ASN A 43 -14.69 -39.54 -32.38
N ASP A 44 -15.87 -38.98 -32.16
CA ASP A 44 -16.02 -37.59 -31.68
C ASP A 44 -15.41 -37.41 -30.27
N GLY A 45 -15.65 -38.37 -29.36
CA GLY A 45 -15.01 -38.40 -28.05
C GLY A 45 -13.48 -38.48 -28.14
N ALA A 46 -12.94 -39.26 -29.08
CA ALA A 46 -11.50 -39.35 -29.33
C ALA A 46 -10.92 -38.04 -29.86
N VAL A 47 -11.64 -37.31 -30.73
CA VAL A 47 -11.26 -35.95 -31.13
C VAL A 47 -11.19 -35.03 -29.92
N GLY A 48 -12.18 -35.09 -29.02
CA GLY A 48 -12.18 -34.28 -27.80
C GLY A 48 -11.03 -34.61 -26.84
N GLN A 49 -10.72 -35.90 -26.67
CA GLN A 49 -9.59 -36.33 -25.88
C GLN A 49 -8.26 -35.83 -26.48
N THR A 50 -8.04 -36.06 -27.78
CA THR A 50 -6.80 -35.64 -28.46
C THR A 50 -6.67 -34.12 -28.48
N LEU A 51 -7.76 -33.36 -28.65
CA LEU A 51 -7.73 -31.91 -28.51
C LEU A 51 -7.33 -31.50 -27.10
N SER A 52 -7.87 -32.12 -26.05
CA SER A 52 -7.47 -31.84 -24.66
C SER A 52 -5.98 -32.15 -24.43
N GLU A 53 -5.45 -33.24 -24.98
CA GLU A 53 -4.03 -33.60 -24.90
C GLU A 53 -3.14 -32.61 -25.68
N ALA A 54 -3.61 -32.13 -26.82
CA ALA A 54 -2.94 -31.10 -27.63
C ALA A 54 -2.94 -29.73 -26.94
N MET A 55 -4.02 -29.38 -26.24
CA MET A 55 -4.10 -28.16 -25.42
C MET A 55 -3.11 -28.16 -24.23
N GLN A 56 -2.67 -29.35 -23.79
CA GLN A 56 -1.64 -29.53 -22.76
C GLN A 56 -0.22 -29.66 -23.34
N ALA A 57 -0.07 -29.61 -24.67
CA ALA A 57 1.23 -29.70 -25.33
C ALA A 57 2.12 -28.54 -24.91
N LYS A 58 3.42 -28.79 -24.72
CA LYS A 58 4.39 -27.71 -24.46
C LYS A 58 4.79 -27.02 -25.77
N TYR A 59 5.36 -25.82 -25.66
CA TYR A 59 5.93 -25.12 -26.81
C TYR A 59 6.90 -26.02 -27.58
N GLY A 60 6.76 -26.05 -28.90
CA GLY A 60 7.53 -26.90 -29.81
C GLY A 60 6.94 -28.29 -30.03
N GLU A 61 5.87 -28.68 -29.35
CA GLU A 61 5.22 -30.00 -29.47
C GLU A 61 4.05 -30.00 -30.50
N LEU A 62 4.25 -29.36 -31.66
CA LEU A 62 3.23 -29.30 -32.73
C LEU A 62 2.79 -30.68 -33.25
N ASP A 63 3.57 -31.74 -33.03
CA ASP A 63 3.18 -33.10 -33.42
C ASP A 63 1.93 -33.60 -32.69
N ARG A 64 1.65 -33.12 -31.46
CA ARG A 64 0.39 -33.42 -30.77
C ARG A 64 -0.81 -32.79 -31.47
N TRP A 65 -0.63 -31.61 -32.06
CA TRP A 65 -1.65 -30.96 -32.89
C TRP A 65 -1.86 -31.66 -34.23
N LYS A 66 -0.85 -32.36 -34.76
CA LYS A 66 -1.01 -33.21 -35.96
C LYS A 66 -1.82 -34.49 -35.67
N ALA A 67 -1.74 -35.04 -34.46
CA ALA A 67 -2.57 -36.19 -34.07
C ALA A 67 -4.08 -35.85 -34.13
N LEU A 68 -4.44 -34.57 -33.92
CA LEU A 68 -5.80 -34.08 -34.06
C LEU A 68 -6.28 -34.13 -35.52
N ASP A 69 -5.41 -33.86 -36.50
CA ASP A 69 -5.74 -34.00 -37.93
C ASP A 69 -6.14 -35.45 -38.26
N GLU A 70 -5.41 -36.43 -37.72
CA GLU A 70 -5.70 -37.85 -37.91
C GLU A 70 -7.05 -38.21 -37.31
N LYS A 71 -7.34 -37.81 -36.07
CA LYS A 71 -8.63 -38.10 -35.41
C LYS A 71 -9.81 -37.40 -36.08
N MET A 72 -9.62 -36.19 -36.58
CA MET A 72 -10.64 -35.49 -37.37
C MET A 72 -10.91 -36.18 -38.72
N SER A 73 -9.89 -36.82 -39.30
CA SER A 73 -10.01 -37.67 -40.49
C SER A 73 -10.74 -38.98 -40.19
N ASP A 74 -10.41 -39.63 -39.07
CA ASP A 74 -11.10 -40.84 -38.57
C ASP A 74 -12.60 -40.58 -38.36
N LEU A 75 -12.94 -39.48 -37.68
CA LEU A 75 -14.34 -39.06 -37.50
C LEU A 75 -15.02 -38.82 -38.85
N GLY A 76 -14.35 -38.14 -39.79
CA GLY A 76 -14.89 -37.92 -41.13
C GLY A 76 -15.21 -39.21 -41.87
N ARG A 77 -14.27 -40.15 -41.89
CA ARG A 77 -14.46 -41.48 -42.51
C ARG A 77 -15.59 -42.25 -41.85
N SER A 78 -15.66 -42.23 -40.52
CA SER A 78 -16.75 -42.86 -39.76
C SER A 78 -18.10 -42.26 -40.13
N ILE A 79 -18.23 -40.94 -40.21
CA ILE A 79 -19.48 -40.27 -40.63
C ILE A 79 -19.85 -40.62 -42.06
N GLU A 80 -18.90 -40.56 -43.00
CA GLU A 80 -19.14 -40.83 -44.42
C GLU A 80 -19.51 -42.29 -44.69
N THR A 81 -18.96 -43.22 -43.92
CA THR A 81 -19.23 -44.66 -44.06
C THR A 81 -20.50 -45.05 -43.30
N ASN A 82 -20.65 -44.58 -42.07
CA ASN A 82 -21.65 -45.09 -41.14
C ASN A 82 -23.03 -44.44 -41.34
N LEU A 83 -23.14 -43.17 -41.74
CA LEU A 83 -24.45 -42.54 -41.95
C LEU A 83 -25.25 -43.22 -43.08
N PRO A 84 -24.68 -43.53 -44.27
CA PRO A 84 -25.39 -44.29 -45.29
C PRO A 84 -25.79 -45.69 -44.84
N GLU A 85 -24.93 -46.40 -44.09
CA GLU A 85 -25.26 -47.73 -43.56
C GLU A 85 -26.37 -47.67 -42.50
N ILE A 86 -26.35 -46.68 -41.59
CA ILE A 86 -27.46 -46.44 -40.67
C ILE A 86 -28.75 -46.19 -41.46
N THR A 87 -28.69 -45.38 -42.51
CA THR A 87 -29.84 -45.07 -43.38
C THR A 87 -30.41 -46.34 -44.04
N ARG A 88 -29.55 -47.26 -44.49
CA ARG A 88 -29.95 -48.54 -45.08
C ARG A 88 -30.57 -49.47 -44.03
N ASN A 89 -29.92 -49.64 -42.88
CA ASN A 89 -30.40 -50.52 -41.81
C ASN A 89 -31.69 -49.96 -41.18
N LEU A 90 -31.86 -48.64 -41.10
CA LEU A 90 -33.11 -48.01 -40.66
C LEU A 90 -34.29 -48.38 -41.58
N ALA A 91 -34.07 -48.49 -42.89
CA ALA A 91 -35.11 -48.93 -43.80
C ALA A 91 -35.54 -50.38 -43.55
N ILE A 92 -34.59 -51.27 -43.22
CA ILE A 92 -34.87 -52.67 -42.84
C ILE A 92 -35.63 -52.73 -41.53
N VAL A 93 -35.12 -52.04 -40.51
CA VAL A 93 -35.74 -51.98 -39.18
C VAL A 93 -37.15 -51.42 -39.28
N ARG A 94 -37.38 -50.37 -40.07
CA ARG A 94 -38.72 -49.77 -40.26
C ARG A 94 -39.65 -50.55 -41.16
N ALA A 95 -39.13 -51.42 -42.02
CA ALA A 95 -39.96 -52.37 -42.75
C ALA A 95 -40.54 -53.43 -41.79
N TYR A 96 -39.82 -53.76 -40.71
CA TYR A 96 -40.25 -54.68 -39.66
C TYR A 96 -41.08 -53.99 -38.57
N ASP A 97 -40.49 -52.97 -37.94
CA ASP A 97 -41.04 -52.09 -36.91
C ASP A 97 -41.12 -50.63 -37.43
N PRO A 98 -42.22 -50.24 -38.10
CA PRO A 98 -42.42 -48.87 -38.58
C PRO A 98 -42.34 -47.81 -37.47
N ASP A 99 -42.48 -48.22 -36.21
CA ASP A 99 -42.48 -47.34 -35.06
C ASP A 99 -41.07 -47.09 -34.50
N PHE A 100 -40.05 -47.64 -35.15
CA PHE A 100 -38.66 -47.44 -34.74
C PHE A 100 -38.19 -45.97 -34.87
N GLY A 101 -37.73 -45.42 -33.74
CA GLY A 101 -37.20 -44.05 -33.63
C GLY A 101 -35.86 -43.84 -34.35
N ASN A 102 -35.50 -42.57 -34.58
CA ASN A 102 -34.17 -42.26 -35.12
C ASN A 102 -33.09 -42.57 -34.07
N PRO A 103 -31.93 -43.11 -34.48
CA PRO A 103 -30.81 -43.29 -33.57
C PRO A 103 -30.27 -41.93 -33.10
N TYR A 104 -29.72 -41.91 -31.89
CA TYR A 104 -29.06 -40.73 -31.36
C TYR A 104 -27.68 -40.56 -32.02
N VAL A 105 -27.56 -39.64 -32.97
CA VAL A 105 -26.27 -39.25 -33.58
C VAL A 105 -26.13 -37.74 -33.47
N THR A 106 -25.19 -37.27 -32.65
CA THR A 106 -24.86 -35.85 -32.48
C THR A 106 -23.36 -35.73 -32.25
N LEU A 107 -22.76 -34.64 -32.72
CA LEU A 107 -21.38 -34.28 -32.39
C LEU A 107 -21.35 -33.26 -31.26
N GLY A 108 -20.34 -33.35 -30.42
CA GLY A 108 -20.11 -32.43 -29.31
C GLY A 108 -19.71 -31.02 -29.76
N ARG A 109 -19.46 -30.19 -28.76
CA ARG A 109 -18.90 -28.83 -28.91
C ARG A 109 -17.40 -28.83 -28.71
N THR A 110 -16.76 -29.76 -29.39
CA THR A 110 -15.38 -30.14 -29.10
C THR A 110 -14.41 -28.97 -29.23
N PHE A 111 -14.63 -28.06 -30.18
CA PHE A 111 -13.75 -26.91 -30.44
C PHE A 111 -14.20 -25.59 -29.81
N ASP A 112 -15.40 -25.54 -29.21
CA ASP A 112 -15.98 -24.30 -28.72
C ASP A 112 -15.09 -23.69 -27.63
N GLY A 113 -14.69 -22.43 -27.80
CA GLY A 113 -13.85 -21.69 -26.86
C GLY A 113 -12.35 -21.90 -27.03
N HIS A 114 -11.89 -23.05 -27.55
CA HIS A 114 -10.46 -23.33 -27.76
C HIS A 114 -9.81 -22.38 -28.77
N LEU A 115 -10.50 -22.05 -29.86
CA LEU A 115 -10.01 -21.07 -30.84
C LEU A 115 -9.83 -19.68 -30.21
N ASN A 116 -10.81 -19.22 -29.42
CA ASN A 116 -10.73 -17.93 -28.73
C ASN A 116 -9.59 -17.93 -27.72
N MET A 117 -9.38 -19.05 -27.00
CA MET A 117 -8.25 -19.21 -26.10
C MET A 117 -6.91 -19.08 -26.85
N ALA A 118 -6.77 -19.72 -28.02
CA ALA A 118 -5.58 -19.61 -28.85
C ALA A 118 -5.32 -18.17 -29.34
N LYS A 119 -6.37 -17.49 -29.83
CA LYS A 119 -6.33 -16.08 -30.25
C LYS A 119 -5.92 -15.15 -29.11
N ASN A 120 -6.52 -15.32 -27.94
CA ASN A 120 -6.22 -14.53 -26.75
C ASN A 120 -4.78 -14.76 -26.29
N LYS A 121 -4.29 -16.00 -26.31
CA LYS A 121 -2.92 -16.33 -25.92
C LYS A 121 -1.88 -15.78 -26.89
N LYS A 122 -2.13 -15.87 -28.20
CA LYS A 122 -1.30 -15.24 -29.23
C LYS A 122 -1.19 -13.72 -28.98
N LYS A 123 -2.32 -13.06 -28.71
CA LYS A 123 -2.34 -11.63 -28.39
C LYS A 123 -1.52 -11.30 -27.15
N GLU A 124 -1.67 -12.07 -26.08
CA GLU A 124 -0.90 -11.91 -24.84
C GLU A 124 0.62 -12.03 -25.10
N LEU A 125 1.05 -13.01 -25.91
CA LEU A 125 2.45 -13.18 -26.31
C LEU A 125 2.98 -11.99 -27.12
N LEU A 126 2.18 -11.45 -28.04
CA LEU A 126 2.53 -10.27 -28.83
C LEU A 126 2.62 -9.00 -27.96
N ASP A 127 1.70 -8.83 -27.01
CA ASP A 127 1.70 -7.70 -26.08
C ASP A 127 2.93 -7.76 -25.16
N MET A 128 3.30 -8.95 -24.67
CA MET A 128 4.55 -9.16 -23.91
C MET A 128 5.80 -8.89 -24.77
N ALA A 129 5.84 -9.37 -26.02
CA ALA A 129 6.96 -9.12 -26.93
C ALA A 129 7.13 -7.62 -27.22
N LYS A 130 6.02 -6.89 -27.35
CA LYS A 130 6.01 -5.43 -27.50
C LYS A 130 6.60 -4.74 -26.25
N ALA A 131 6.21 -5.16 -25.05
CA ALA A 131 6.75 -4.62 -23.80
C ALA A 131 8.26 -4.86 -23.68
N GLU A 132 8.74 -6.07 -23.99
CA GLU A 132 10.18 -6.39 -24.01
C GLU A 132 10.93 -5.59 -25.08
N ASN A 133 10.32 -5.35 -26.25
CA ASN A 133 10.88 -4.50 -27.30
C ASN A 133 10.99 -3.03 -26.88
N GLU A 134 10.04 -2.52 -26.11
CA GLU A 134 10.14 -1.18 -25.51
C GLU A 134 11.31 -1.09 -24.51
N LYS A 135 11.55 -2.14 -23.71
CA LYS A 135 12.75 -2.26 -22.85
C LYS A 135 14.03 -2.28 -23.69
N LEU A 136 14.07 -3.06 -24.79
CA LEU A 136 15.21 -3.16 -25.70
C LEU A 136 15.54 -1.81 -26.34
N ASN A 137 14.54 -1.04 -26.77
CA ASN A 137 14.72 0.30 -27.33
C ASN A 137 15.38 1.27 -26.32
N LYS A 138 15.00 1.18 -25.03
CA LYS A 138 15.64 1.97 -23.97
C LYS A 138 17.11 1.58 -23.80
N ILE A 139 17.44 0.29 -23.77
CA ILE A 139 18.83 -0.19 -23.67
C ILE A 139 19.67 0.26 -24.88
N ASN A 140 19.15 0.15 -26.10
CA ASN A 140 19.84 0.61 -27.30
C ASN A 140 20.16 2.12 -27.23
N LYS A 141 19.24 2.94 -26.72
CA LYS A 141 19.47 4.37 -26.49
C LYS A 141 20.59 4.62 -25.46
N MET A 142 20.64 3.83 -24.39
CA MET A 142 21.71 3.91 -23.39
C MET A 142 23.08 3.53 -23.97
N ILE A 143 23.17 2.42 -24.71
CA ILE A 143 24.43 1.98 -25.36
C ILE A 143 24.93 3.07 -26.32
N SER A 144 24.06 3.63 -27.17
CA SER A 144 24.42 4.72 -28.09
C SER A 144 24.94 5.96 -27.36
N THR A 145 24.40 6.25 -26.18
CA THR A 145 24.85 7.36 -25.35
C THR A 145 26.22 7.07 -24.72
N ILE A 146 26.45 5.86 -24.18
CA ILE A 146 27.77 5.45 -23.68
C ILE A 146 28.83 5.48 -24.78
N ASP A 147 28.49 5.05 -25.99
CA ASP A 147 29.40 5.10 -27.14
C ASP A 147 29.82 6.53 -27.48
N LYS A 148 28.88 7.47 -27.41
CA LYS A 148 29.15 8.90 -27.60
C LYS A 148 30.08 9.44 -26.51
N GLU A 149 29.87 9.05 -25.26
CA GLU A 149 30.71 9.49 -24.13
C GLU A 149 32.10 8.85 -24.13
N LEU A 150 32.23 7.57 -24.51
CA LEU A 150 33.53 6.91 -24.74
C LEU A 150 34.32 7.63 -25.85
N LEU A 151 33.64 8.04 -26.92
CA LEU A 151 34.23 8.84 -28.00
C LEU A 151 34.67 10.24 -27.51
N ASN A 152 33.86 10.91 -26.69
CA ASN A 152 34.22 12.21 -26.11
C ASN A 152 35.41 12.09 -25.15
N ALA A 153 35.43 11.03 -24.33
CA ALA A 153 36.54 10.71 -23.43
C ALA A 153 37.84 10.46 -24.18
N SER A 154 37.79 9.73 -25.30
CA SER A 154 38.96 9.48 -26.16
C SER A 154 39.53 10.73 -26.84
N LYS A 155 38.72 11.80 -26.97
CA LYS A 155 39.11 13.09 -27.55
C LYS A 155 39.61 14.11 -26.51
N GLY A 156 39.69 13.75 -25.23
CA GLY A 156 40.13 14.66 -24.16
C GLY A 156 39.16 15.80 -23.84
N LEU A 157 37.92 15.71 -24.31
CA LEU A 157 36.85 16.70 -24.10
C LEU A 157 35.86 16.16 -23.06
N ILE A 158 36.21 16.16 -21.78
CA ILE A 158 35.25 15.85 -20.71
C ILE A 158 35.04 17.09 -19.84
N GLY A 159 33.88 17.73 -20.04
CA GLY A 159 33.33 18.78 -19.18
C GLY A 159 31.80 18.71 -19.07
N ALA A 160 31.15 17.69 -19.63
CA ALA A 160 29.72 17.51 -19.52
C ALA A 160 29.41 16.51 -18.39
N THR A 161 28.71 16.99 -17.37
CA THR A 161 28.05 16.16 -16.37
C THR A 161 27.12 15.16 -17.07
N LEU A 162 27.15 13.89 -16.66
CA LEU A 162 26.16 12.84 -17.01
C LEU A 162 24.76 13.15 -16.41
N GLU A 163 24.36 14.42 -16.36
CA GLU A 163 23.05 14.85 -15.87
C GLU A 163 21.97 14.40 -16.86
N GLY A 164 21.04 13.55 -16.39
CA GLY A 164 19.94 12.99 -17.19
C GLY A 164 20.20 11.60 -17.77
N PHE A 165 21.36 10.97 -17.49
CA PHE A 165 21.71 9.65 -17.99
C PHE A 165 21.09 8.48 -17.20
N LEU A 166 20.74 8.68 -15.92
CA LEU A 166 20.33 7.60 -15.03
C LEU A 166 18.80 7.42 -15.02
N PRO A 167 18.26 6.24 -15.35
CA PRO A 167 16.84 5.96 -15.18
C PRO A 167 16.49 5.85 -13.69
N ASP A 168 15.24 6.16 -13.35
CA ASP A 168 14.67 5.83 -12.04
C ASP A 168 14.86 4.33 -11.75
N GLU A 169 15.33 4.02 -10.53
CA GLU A 169 15.88 2.75 -10.03
C GLU A 169 15.04 1.47 -10.30
N ILE A 170 13.80 1.63 -10.79
CA ILE A 170 12.82 0.55 -10.96
C ILE A 170 12.82 -0.01 -12.39
N SER A 171 13.34 0.71 -13.40
CA SER A 171 13.20 0.26 -14.81
C SER A 171 14.20 -0.81 -15.26
N LEU A 172 15.24 -1.13 -14.46
CA LEU A 172 16.30 -2.09 -14.80
C LEU A 172 16.35 -3.30 -13.85
N ALA A 173 15.75 -3.21 -12.65
CA ALA A 173 15.73 -4.27 -11.65
C ALA A 173 14.37 -4.98 -11.49
N GLY A 174 13.35 -4.55 -12.25
CA GLY A 174 12.03 -5.18 -12.24
C GLY A 174 11.93 -6.31 -13.25
N GLU A 175 11.71 -7.51 -12.72
CA GLU A 175 11.24 -8.76 -13.36
C GLU A 175 12.31 -9.84 -13.55
N ALA A 176 12.13 -10.89 -12.76
CA ALA A 176 12.80 -12.18 -12.89
C ALA A 176 12.82 -12.62 -14.35
N SER A 177 13.99 -13.06 -14.80
CA SER A 177 14.18 -13.83 -16.03
C SER A 177 13.04 -14.82 -16.20
N VAL A 178 12.19 -14.55 -17.19
CA VAL A 178 11.02 -15.37 -17.46
C VAL A 178 11.50 -16.72 -17.96
N ILE A 179 11.31 -17.77 -17.17
CA ILE A 179 11.31 -19.15 -17.65
C ILE A 179 10.01 -19.30 -18.46
N VAL A 180 10.00 -18.83 -19.71
CA VAL A 180 8.77 -18.64 -20.52
C VAL A 180 8.13 -19.95 -20.99
N LEU A 181 8.81 -21.08 -21.09
CA LEU A 181 8.24 -22.18 -21.91
C LEU A 181 7.62 -23.33 -21.12
N GLY A 182 7.88 -23.44 -19.81
CA GLY A 182 7.43 -24.59 -19.01
C GLY A 182 6.04 -24.49 -18.39
N ALA A 183 5.50 -23.28 -18.22
CA ALA A 183 4.28 -23.02 -17.43
C ALA A 183 3.05 -22.58 -18.24
N TYR A 184 3.22 -22.36 -19.55
CA TYR A 184 2.24 -21.62 -20.36
C TYR A 184 1.04 -22.45 -20.86
N PHE A 185 1.07 -23.77 -20.69
CA PHE A 185 0.07 -24.71 -21.24
C PHE A 185 -0.70 -25.51 -20.16
N GLY A 186 -0.67 -25.09 -18.89
CA GLY A 186 -1.46 -25.69 -17.79
C GLY A 186 -2.50 -24.74 -17.19
N PRO A 187 -3.49 -25.24 -16.42
CA PRO A 187 -4.49 -24.40 -15.73
C PRO A 187 -3.81 -23.43 -14.76
N PRO A 188 -4.45 -22.28 -14.41
CA PRO A 188 -3.82 -21.22 -13.64
C PRO A 188 -3.53 -21.69 -12.20
N GLY A 189 -2.27 -22.06 -11.95
CA GLY A 189 -1.81 -22.53 -10.65
C GLY A 189 -0.29 -22.54 -10.55
N ILE A 190 0.24 -21.48 -9.92
CA ILE A 190 1.53 -21.39 -9.20
C ILE A 190 2.79 -21.82 -9.97
N VAL A 191 3.60 -20.84 -10.38
CA VAL A 191 5.02 -21.05 -10.70
C VAL A 191 5.86 -20.46 -9.58
N ALA A 192 6.61 -21.33 -8.91
CA ALA A 192 7.60 -20.98 -7.90
C ALA A 192 8.79 -20.25 -8.54
N ALA A 193 9.15 -19.12 -7.92
CA ALA A 193 10.31 -18.31 -8.27
C ALA A 193 11.63 -19.07 -8.03
N GLY A 194 12.46 -19.17 -9.07
CA GLY A 194 13.79 -19.77 -8.99
C GLY A 194 14.81 -18.99 -9.79
N ILE A 195 15.62 -18.21 -9.06
CA ILE A 195 16.99 -17.75 -9.35
C ILE A 195 17.18 -16.73 -10.49
N ALA A 196 17.45 -15.47 -10.11
CA ALA A 196 18.44 -14.59 -10.76
C ALA A 196 18.74 -13.35 -9.88
N TRP A 197 19.44 -13.53 -8.75
CA TRP A 197 20.09 -12.42 -8.03
C TRP A 197 21.57 -12.42 -8.40
N GLY A 198 22.01 -11.47 -9.24
CA GLY A 198 23.43 -11.35 -9.58
C GLY A 198 23.84 -10.13 -10.41
N ALA A 199 22.96 -9.54 -11.22
CA ALA A 199 23.38 -8.51 -12.19
C ALA A 199 23.01 -7.05 -11.82
N ALA A 200 21.98 -6.80 -11.00
CA ALA A 200 21.58 -5.42 -10.67
C ALA A 200 22.58 -4.71 -9.73
N GLY A 201 23.22 -5.46 -8.83
CA GLY A 201 24.22 -4.91 -7.89
C GLY A 201 25.53 -4.46 -8.56
N THR A 202 25.86 -4.99 -9.74
CA THR A 202 27.11 -4.67 -10.44
C THR A 202 27.00 -3.36 -11.22
N PHE A 203 25.84 -3.02 -11.80
CA PHE A 203 25.67 -1.79 -12.57
C PHE A 203 25.73 -0.52 -11.71
N ASN A 204 25.06 -0.52 -10.54
CA ASN A 204 25.16 0.58 -9.58
C ASN A 204 26.58 0.74 -9.00
N SER A 205 27.27 -0.37 -8.78
CA SER A 205 28.67 -0.35 -8.35
C SER A 205 29.57 0.25 -9.43
N MET A 206 29.31 -0.05 -10.72
CA MET A 206 30.01 0.54 -11.86
C MET A 206 29.72 2.04 -12.01
N VAL A 207 28.47 2.50 -11.90
CA VAL A 207 28.14 3.94 -11.91
C VAL A 207 28.85 4.69 -10.78
N ASN A 208 28.85 4.14 -9.57
CA ASN A 208 29.58 4.73 -8.44
C ASN A 208 31.11 4.73 -8.66
N LEU A 209 31.66 3.68 -9.29
CA LEU A 209 33.07 3.61 -9.69
C LEU A 209 33.42 4.69 -10.73
N TYR A 210 32.53 4.96 -11.69
CA TYR A 210 32.73 5.98 -12.71
C TYR A 210 32.92 7.36 -12.07
N TYR A 211 31.98 7.77 -11.21
CA TYR A 211 32.03 9.09 -10.54
C TYR A 211 33.18 9.22 -9.52
N ASN A 212 33.70 8.11 -8.99
CA ASN A 212 34.81 8.14 -8.02
C ASN A 212 36.20 8.02 -8.68
N SER A 213 36.27 7.70 -9.97
CA SER A 213 37.54 7.55 -10.68
C SER A 213 38.10 8.90 -11.14
N LYS A 214 39.37 9.19 -10.76
CA LYS A 214 40.05 10.47 -11.02
C LYS A 214 40.85 10.50 -12.32
N ALA A 215 41.18 9.34 -12.88
CA ALA A 215 41.93 9.23 -14.12
C ALA A 215 40.98 8.94 -15.29
N LEU A 216 41.20 9.61 -16.42
CA LEU A 216 40.46 9.41 -17.68
C LEU A 216 40.46 7.93 -18.12
N ALA A 217 41.55 7.21 -17.87
CA ALA A 217 41.67 5.78 -18.19
C ALA A 217 40.70 4.90 -17.36
N ASP A 218 40.48 5.24 -16.10
CA ASP A 218 39.60 4.50 -15.20
C ASP A 218 38.12 4.78 -15.53
N GLN A 219 37.77 6.03 -15.86
CA GLN A 219 36.44 6.41 -16.34
C GLN A 219 36.08 5.72 -17.65
N ALA A 220 37.02 5.65 -18.60
CA ALA A 220 36.84 4.94 -19.86
C ALA A 220 36.67 3.42 -19.65
N LYS A 221 37.42 2.83 -18.72
CA LYS A 221 37.29 1.41 -18.37
C LYS A 221 35.91 1.10 -17.78
N VAL A 222 35.42 1.93 -16.86
CA VAL A 222 34.10 1.74 -16.26
C VAL A 222 32.96 1.91 -17.27
N LEU A 223 33.04 2.90 -18.17
CA LEU A 223 32.07 3.03 -19.28
C LEU A 223 32.09 1.82 -20.22
N SER A 224 33.27 1.24 -20.47
CA SER A 224 33.40 0.01 -21.25
C SER A 224 32.73 -1.18 -20.54
N ASP A 225 32.91 -1.33 -19.24
CA ASP A 225 32.28 -2.39 -18.44
C ASP A 225 30.75 -2.22 -18.36
N MET A 226 30.26 -0.97 -18.21
CA MET A 226 28.83 -0.65 -18.29
C MET A 226 28.24 -0.97 -19.66
N LYS A 227 28.95 -0.65 -20.74
CA LYS A 227 28.56 -1.02 -22.11
C LYS A 227 28.46 -2.53 -22.26
N GLN A 228 29.42 -3.29 -21.72
CA GLN A 228 29.39 -4.76 -21.78
C GLN A 228 28.19 -5.35 -21.00
N GLY A 229 27.87 -4.78 -19.84
CA GLY A 229 26.68 -5.14 -19.08
C GLY A 229 25.37 -4.89 -19.84
N LEU A 230 25.25 -3.72 -20.48
CA LEU A 230 24.09 -3.38 -21.31
C LEU A 230 23.99 -4.24 -22.58
N LEU A 231 25.11 -4.59 -23.22
CA LEU A 231 25.15 -5.52 -24.36
C LEU A 231 24.68 -6.93 -23.96
N THR A 232 25.01 -7.37 -22.75
CA THR A 232 24.54 -8.65 -22.21
C THR A 232 23.03 -8.62 -21.98
N GLN A 233 22.50 -7.55 -21.37
CA GLN A 233 21.07 -7.36 -21.18
C GLN A 233 20.31 -7.23 -22.51
N LYS A 234 20.89 -6.52 -23.49
CA LYS A 234 20.38 -6.44 -24.86
C LYS A 234 20.20 -7.83 -25.46
N SER A 235 21.24 -8.67 -25.39
CA SER A 235 21.21 -10.05 -25.88
C SER A 235 20.13 -10.89 -25.20
N HIS A 236 19.92 -10.72 -23.88
CA HIS A 236 18.82 -11.37 -23.17
C HIS A 236 17.43 -10.91 -23.62
N LEU A 237 17.21 -9.60 -23.75
CA LEU A 237 15.93 -9.05 -24.25
C LEU A 237 15.64 -9.48 -25.69
N GLU A 238 16.65 -9.47 -26.57
CA GLU A 238 16.53 -9.96 -27.95
C GLU A 238 16.12 -11.44 -27.98
N LYS A 239 16.74 -12.27 -27.12
CA LYS A 239 16.38 -13.68 -26.97
C LYS A 239 14.96 -13.88 -26.41
N ASN A 240 14.53 -13.04 -25.46
CA ASN A 240 13.17 -13.06 -24.92
C ASN A 240 12.14 -12.72 -26.00
N ILE A 241 12.37 -11.63 -26.74
CA ILE A 241 11.51 -11.20 -27.85
C ILE A 241 11.43 -12.30 -28.91
N GLU A 242 12.56 -12.88 -29.31
CA GLU A 242 12.60 -13.99 -30.26
C GLU A 242 11.78 -15.19 -29.76
N THR A 243 11.94 -15.56 -28.48
CA THR A 243 11.17 -16.66 -27.85
C THR A 243 9.67 -16.37 -27.83
N LEU A 244 9.26 -15.17 -27.42
CA LEU A 244 7.85 -14.75 -27.38
C LEU A 244 7.24 -14.69 -28.78
N MET A 245 8.00 -14.19 -29.76
CA MET A 245 7.59 -14.14 -31.16
C MET A 245 7.46 -15.53 -31.77
N ASN A 246 8.38 -16.46 -31.47
CA ASN A 246 8.27 -17.84 -31.92
C ASN A 246 7.06 -18.53 -31.27
N GLY A 247 6.80 -18.28 -29.99
CA GLY A 247 5.58 -18.72 -29.30
C GLY A 247 4.31 -18.17 -29.96
N ALA A 248 4.29 -16.89 -30.33
CA ALA A 248 3.16 -16.27 -31.02
C ALA A 248 2.92 -16.87 -32.42
N ARG A 249 3.99 -17.22 -33.15
CA ARG A 249 3.89 -17.94 -34.44
C ARG A 249 3.36 -19.36 -34.27
N GLU A 250 3.78 -20.08 -33.23
CA GLU A 250 3.24 -21.41 -32.93
C GLU A 250 1.75 -21.32 -32.58
N MET A 251 1.35 -20.34 -31.76
CA MET A 251 -0.06 -20.09 -31.47
C MET A 251 -0.88 -19.68 -32.70
N GLU A 252 -0.27 -18.98 -33.66
CA GLU A 252 -0.91 -18.70 -34.94
C GLU A 252 -1.13 -19.97 -35.77
N GLU A 253 -0.21 -20.92 -35.75
CA GLU A 253 -0.40 -22.20 -36.43
C GLU A 253 -1.49 -23.04 -35.74
N ILE A 254 -1.50 -23.06 -34.40
CA ILE A 254 -2.56 -23.69 -33.61
C ILE A 254 -3.92 -23.05 -33.90
N GLU A 255 -3.99 -21.72 -33.99
CA GLU A 255 -5.18 -20.96 -34.38
C GLU A 255 -5.72 -21.44 -35.74
N ARG A 256 -4.86 -21.58 -36.75
CA ARG A 256 -5.25 -22.09 -38.08
C ARG A 256 -5.73 -23.54 -38.05
N ILE A 257 -5.07 -24.40 -37.28
CA ILE A 257 -5.46 -25.81 -37.09
C ILE A 257 -6.87 -25.87 -36.47
N LEU A 258 -7.10 -25.11 -35.40
CA LEU A 258 -8.39 -25.02 -34.73
C LEU A 258 -9.48 -24.45 -35.64
N GLU A 259 -9.25 -23.35 -36.38
CA GLU A 259 -10.22 -22.80 -37.33
C GLU A 259 -10.60 -23.80 -38.41
N ARG A 260 -9.60 -24.49 -38.99
CA ARG A 260 -9.82 -25.52 -40.00
C ARG A 260 -10.67 -26.67 -39.46
N HIS A 261 -10.39 -27.14 -38.24
CA HIS A 261 -11.12 -28.24 -37.63
C HIS A 261 -12.52 -27.85 -37.15
N GLU A 262 -12.70 -26.65 -36.61
CA GLU A 262 -14.01 -26.11 -36.25
C GLU A 262 -14.91 -26.03 -37.49
N LYS A 263 -14.39 -25.51 -38.60
CA LYS A 263 -15.11 -25.50 -39.89
C LYS A 263 -15.49 -26.91 -40.32
N LYS A 264 -14.56 -27.87 -40.28
CA LYS A 264 -14.79 -29.25 -40.70
C LYS A 264 -15.79 -29.99 -39.78
N MET A 265 -15.75 -29.70 -38.48
CA MET A 265 -16.72 -30.20 -37.51
C MET A 265 -18.13 -29.67 -37.80
N ASN A 266 -18.25 -28.40 -38.21
CA ASN A 266 -19.53 -27.83 -38.63
C ASN A 266 -20.07 -28.48 -39.91
N GLU A 267 -19.21 -28.72 -40.91
CA GLU A 267 -19.57 -29.48 -42.12
C GLU A 267 -20.07 -30.90 -41.77
N TYR A 268 -19.45 -31.56 -40.79
CA TYR A 268 -19.90 -32.87 -40.30
C TYR A 268 -21.26 -32.81 -39.59
N LYS A 269 -21.50 -31.78 -38.77
CA LYS A 269 -22.81 -31.53 -38.14
C LYS A 269 -23.90 -31.33 -39.19
N GLU A 270 -23.61 -30.60 -40.26
CA GLU A 270 -24.54 -30.41 -41.39
C GLU A 270 -24.87 -31.73 -42.09
N LYS A 271 -23.87 -32.60 -42.35
CA LYS A 271 -24.09 -33.94 -42.91
C LYS A 271 -24.99 -34.81 -42.03
N ILE A 272 -24.76 -34.80 -40.71
CA ILE A 272 -25.60 -35.54 -39.75
C ILE A 272 -27.03 -34.99 -39.75
N ASN A 273 -27.21 -33.67 -39.74
CA ASN A 273 -28.53 -33.04 -39.80
C ASN A 273 -29.27 -33.40 -41.10
N ALA A 274 -28.57 -33.42 -42.24
CA ALA A 274 -29.14 -33.85 -43.51
C ALA A 274 -29.57 -35.33 -43.47
N ALA A 275 -28.76 -36.21 -42.87
CA ALA A 275 -29.12 -37.62 -42.68
C ALA A 275 -30.33 -37.78 -41.76
N ILE A 276 -30.40 -37.06 -40.65
CA ILE A 276 -31.56 -37.07 -39.73
C ILE A 276 -32.84 -36.63 -40.46
N ASN A 277 -32.77 -35.61 -41.31
CA ASN A 277 -33.90 -35.20 -42.14
C ASN A 277 -34.32 -36.32 -43.11
N GLY A 278 -33.36 -36.98 -43.75
CA GLY A 278 -33.64 -38.17 -44.57
C GLY A 278 -34.28 -39.30 -43.77
N TRP A 279 -33.85 -39.54 -42.54
CA TRP A 279 -34.45 -40.53 -41.65
C TRP A 279 -35.86 -40.13 -41.22
N ASN A 280 -36.15 -38.84 -41.04
CA ASN A 280 -37.50 -38.36 -40.76
C ASN A 280 -38.45 -38.67 -41.93
N GLU A 281 -38.01 -38.44 -43.17
CA GLU A 281 -38.81 -38.78 -44.35
C GLU A 281 -39.01 -40.29 -44.50
N GLN A 282 -37.99 -41.11 -44.23
CA GLN A 282 -38.17 -42.56 -44.16
C GLN A 282 -39.20 -42.99 -43.10
N SER A 283 -39.21 -42.34 -41.94
CA SER A 283 -40.20 -42.62 -40.89
C SER A 283 -41.62 -42.29 -41.36
N LYS A 284 -41.82 -41.18 -42.07
CA LYS A 284 -43.11 -40.80 -42.66
C LYS A 284 -43.56 -41.83 -43.70
N LEU A 285 -42.66 -42.26 -44.58
CA LEU A 285 -42.96 -43.27 -45.59
C LEU A 285 -43.31 -44.63 -44.96
N ALA A 286 -42.59 -45.05 -43.91
CA ALA A 286 -42.89 -46.27 -43.17
C ALA A 286 -44.29 -46.21 -42.52
N PHE A 287 -44.66 -45.06 -41.95
CA PHE A 287 -46.00 -44.81 -41.41
C PHE A 287 -47.10 -44.94 -42.48
N GLU A 288 -46.95 -44.29 -43.64
CA GLU A 288 -47.93 -44.36 -44.72
C GLU A 288 -48.06 -45.79 -45.28
N ASN A 289 -46.94 -46.53 -45.36
CA ASN A 289 -46.95 -47.93 -45.75
C ASN A 289 -47.68 -48.82 -44.73
N LYS A 290 -47.47 -48.60 -43.43
CA LYS A 290 -48.20 -49.31 -42.35
C LYS A 290 -49.70 -49.01 -42.44
N LYS A 291 -50.07 -47.74 -42.60
CA LYS A 291 -51.47 -47.32 -42.82
C LYS A 291 -52.10 -48.04 -44.00
N LYS A 292 -51.44 -48.05 -45.17
CA LYS A 292 -51.94 -48.73 -46.37
C LYS A 292 -52.12 -50.24 -46.17
N LYS A 293 -51.16 -50.91 -45.53
CA LYS A 293 -51.28 -52.35 -45.19
C LYS A 293 -52.47 -52.64 -44.29
N ILE A 294 -52.70 -51.79 -43.29
CA ILE A 294 -53.85 -51.93 -42.40
C ILE A 294 -55.17 -51.73 -43.19
N GLU A 295 -55.23 -50.75 -44.09
CA GLU A 295 -56.40 -50.54 -44.96
C GLU A 295 -56.68 -51.73 -45.90
N GLU A 296 -55.63 -52.35 -46.46
CA GLU A 296 -55.74 -53.55 -47.28
C GLU A 296 -56.27 -54.75 -46.48
N GLU A 297 -55.80 -54.94 -45.25
CA GLU A 297 -56.27 -56.01 -44.37
C GLU A 297 -57.72 -55.78 -43.93
N ILE A 298 -58.12 -54.53 -43.62
CA ILE A 298 -59.54 -54.19 -43.37
C ILE A 298 -60.41 -54.61 -44.56
N LYS A 299 -60.04 -54.22 -45.79
CA LYS A 299 -60.79 -54.58 -47.01
C LYS A 299 -60.88 -56.10 -47.19
N LYS A 300 -59.78 -56.80 -46.97
CA LYS A 300 -59.71 -58.26 -47.06
C LYS A 300 -60.64 -58.92 -46.04
N ARG A 301 -60.62 -58.49 -44.77
CA ARG A 301 -61.50 -59.03 -43.71
C ARG A 301 -62.97 -58.79 -43.99
N LEU A 302 -63.33 -57.61 -44.53
CA LEU A 302 -64.71 -57.30 -44.92
C LEU A 302 -65.22 -58.16 -46.09
N SER A 303 -64.31 -58.65 -46.95
CA SER A 303 -64.61 -59.52 -48.08
C SER A 303 -64.69 -61.02 -47.72
N GLU A 304 -64.32 -61.41 -46.49
CA GLU A 304 -64.42 -62.79 -46.02
C GLU A 304 -65.88 -63.28 -46.03
N LYS A 305 -66.08 -64.57 -46.31
CA LYS A 305 -67.41 -65.17 -46.40
C LYS A 305 -68.18 -65.00 -45.08
N LYS A 306 -69.32 -64.32 -45.17
CA LYS A 306 -70.20 -64.01 -44.04
C LYS A 306 -70.99 -65.24 -43.59
N TYR A 307 -71.22 -65.37 -42.28
CA TYR A 307 -71.83 -66.56 -41.68
C TYR A 307 -73.33 -66.62 -42.02
N LYS A 308 -73.78 -67.78 -42.48
CA LYS A 308 -75.20 -68.11 -42.67
C LYS A 308 -75.63 -68.98 -41.49
N SER A 309 -76.69 -68.59 -40.79
CA SER A 309 -77.33 -69.43 -39.78
C SER A 309 -78.62 -70.01 -40.36
N GLU A 310 -78.87 -71.29 -40.13
CA GLU A 310 -80.04 -72.00 -40.64
C GLU A 310 -80.59 -72.90 -39.54
N HIS A 311 -81.90 -72.76 -39.27
CA HIS A 311 -82.64 -73.64 -38.39
C HIS A 311 -83.66 -74.43 -39.23
N THR A 312 -83.49 -75.75 -39.28
CA THR A 312 -84.44 -76.66 -39.94
C THR A 312 -85.53 -77.03 -38.94
N LEU A 313 -86.79 -76.77 -39.31
CA LEU A 313 -87.98 -77.08 -38.53
C LEU A 313 -88.39 -78.55 -38.72
N CYS A 314 -89.24 -79.08 -37.83
CA CYS A 314 -89.67 -80.48 -37.84
C CYS A 314 -90.39 -80.91 -39.15
N ASN A 315 -90.95 -79.96 -39.90
CA ASN A 315 -91.63 -80.20 -41.18
C ASN A 315 -90.67 -80.08 -42.39
N GLY A 316 -89.37 -79.91 -42.16
CA GLY A 316 -88.35 -79.75 -43.19
C GLY A 316 -88.22 -78.32 -43.75
N SER A 317 -89.10 -77.39 -43.38
CA SER A 317 -88.95 -75.97 -43.74
C SER A 317 -87.79 -75.34 -42.96
N LYS A 318 -87.21 -74.26 -43.48
CA LYS A 318 -85.99 -73.66 -42.97
C LYS A 318 -86.20 -72.20 -42.65
N VAL A 319 -85.77 -71.78 -41.46
CA VAL A 319 -85.61 -70.36 -41.11
C VAL A 319 -84.13 -70.03 -41.29
N THR A 320 -83.83 -69.00 -42.08
CA THR A 320 -82.46 -68.70 -42.50
C THR A 320 -82.10 -67.24 -42.26
N LEU A 321 -80.91 -67.00 -41.71
CA LEU A 321 -80.27 -65.69 -41.70
C LEU A 321 -79.46 -65.53 -42.99
N SER A 322 -79.96 -64.76 -43.95
CA SER A 322 -79.17 -64.34 -45.11
C SER A 322 -78.17 -63.24 -44.71
N PRO A 323 -76.93 -63.22 -45.27
CA PRO A 323 -75.97 -62.13 -45.01
C PRO A 323 -76.54 -60.72 -45.21
N GLY A 324 -77.39 -60.53 -46.22
CA GLY A 324 -78.05 -59.24 -46.51
C GLY A 324 -78.91 -58.70 -45.37
N ALA A 325 -79.35 -59.54 -44.42
CA ALA A 325 -80.17 -59.13 -43.29
C ALA A 325 -79.41 -58.35 -42.21
N TYR A 326 -78.07 -58.43 -42.20
CA TYR A 326 -77.20 -57.70 -41.26
C TYR A 326 -76.08 -56.91 -41.93
N GLU A 327 -75.81 -57.15 -43.21
CA GLU A 327 -74.73 -56.51 -43.95
C GLU A 327 -74.84 -54.98 -44.00
N GLY A 328 -76.04 -54.43 -44.14
CA GLY A 328 -76.24 -52.98 -44.10
C GLY A 328 -75.82 -52.36 -42.77
N GLU A 329 -76.12 -53.03 -41.64
CA GLU A 329 -75.72 -52.57 -40.31
C GLU A 329 -74.20 -52.67 -40.11
N VAL A 330 -73.58 -53.77 -40.54
CA VAL A 330 -72.11 -53.93 -40.53
C VAL A 330 -71.43 -52.83 -41.35
N ASN A 331 -71.87 -52.60 -42.58
CA ASN A 331 -71.28 -51.58 -43.46
C ASN A 331 -71.43 -50.17 -42.89
N ASN A 332 -72.56 -49.85 -42.25
CA ASN A 332 -72.76 -48.58 -41.58
C ASN A 332 -71.78 -48.40 -40.40
N MET A 333 -71.64 -49.41 -39.54
CA MET A 333 -70.70 -49.34 -38.41
C MET A 333 -69.24 -49.21 -38.89
N VAL A 334 -68.85 -49.96 -39.91
CA VAL A 334 -67.51 -49.88 -40.51
C VAL A 334 -67.25 -48.49 -41.12
N SER A 335 -68.24 -47.89 -41.77
CA SER A 335 -68.13 -46.53 -42.32
C SER A 335 -67.95 -45.49 -41.22
N GLN A 336 -68.63 -45.67 -40.08
CA GLN A 336 -68.46 -44.80 -38.91
C GLN A 336 -67.07 -44.97 -38.28
N LEU A 337 -66.59 -46.21 -38.11
CA LEU A 337 -65.22 -46.49 -37.66
C LEU A 337 -64.20 -45.78 -38.53
N GLU A 338 -64.33 -45.92 -39.85
CA GLU A 338 -63.45 -45.26 -40.81
C GLU A 338 -63.51 -43.74 -40.70
N SER A 339 -64.70 -43.16 -40.55
CA SER A 339 -64.89 -41.72 -40.38
C SER A 339 -64.19 -41.20 -39.11
N TYR A 340 -64.36 -41.88 -37.97
CA TYR A 340 -63.72 -41.48 -36.72
C TYR A 340 -62.20 -41.68 -36.78
N THR A 341 -61.72 -42.78 -37.35
CA THR A 341 -60.28 -43.02 -37.55
C THR A 341 -59.66 -41.94 -38.43
N ARG A 342 -60.27 -41.58 -39.56
CA ARG A 342 -59.78 -40.49 -40.43
C ARG A 342 -59.77 -39.16 -39.70
N SER A 343 -60.81 -38.86 -38.93
CA SER A 343 -60.85 -37.65 -38.10
C SER A 343 -59.65 -37.58 -37.13
N VAL A 344 -59.25 -38.70 -36.53
CA VAL A 344 -58.08 -38.77 -35.65
C VAL A 344 -56.77 -38.63 -36.44
N GLU A 345 -56.64 -39.26 -37.61
CA GLU A 345 -55.49 -39.11 -38.51
C GLU A 345 -55.27 -37.65 -38.95
N ASP A 346 -56.37 -36.89 -39.06
CA ASP A 346 -56.40 -35.47 -39.41
C ASP A 346 -56.21 -34.53 -38.20
N GLY A 347 -55.99 -35.07 -36.99
CA GLY A 347 -55.67 -34.31 -35.77
C GLY A 347 -56.83 -34.16 -34.79
N GLY A 348 -57.95 -34.84 -35.03
CA GLY A 348 -59.10 -34.91 -34.14
C GLY A 348 -58.81 -35.67 -32.85
N ASP A 349 -59.71 -35.51 -31.87
CA ASP A 349 -59.58 -36.11 -30.55
C ASP A 349 -59.77 -37.63 -30.58
N PRO A 350 -58.78 -38.45 -30.16
CA PRO A 350 -58.93 -39.90 -30.04
C PRO A 350 -60.10 -40.31 -29.14
N ASP A 351 -60.47 -39.49 -28.14
CA ASP A 351 -61.61 -39.76 -27.26
C ASP A 351 -62.91 -39.95 -28.06
N ASN A 352 -63.08 -39.29 -29.21
CA ASN A 352 -64.27 -39.47 -30.06
C ASN A 352 -64.36 -40.87 -30.67
N PHE A 353 -63.22 -41.42 -31.11
CA PHE A 353 -63.14 -42.79 -31.63
C PHE A 353 -63.45 -43.79 -30.51
N TYR A 354 -62.82 -43.65 -29.34
CA TYR A 354 -63.01 -44.57 -28.23
C TYR A 354 -64.41 -44.47 -27.61
N SER A 355 -64.99 -43.27 -27.51
CA SER A 355 -66.37 -43.08 -27.05
C SER A 355 -67.37 -43.77 -27.99
N PHE A 356 -67.21 -43.60 -29.30
CA PHE A 356 -68.04 -44.27 -30.29
C PHE A 356 -67.99 -45.80 -30.14
N ILE A 357 -66.80 -46.36 -29.95
CA ILE A 357 -66.60 -47.81 -29.76
C ILE A 357 -67.31 -48.32 -28.52
N VAL A 358 -67.18 -47.60 -27.40
CA VAL A 358 -67.79 -48.00 -26.14
C VAL A 358 -69.31 -47.89 -26.21
N ASP A 359 -69.84 -46.82 -26.78
CA ASP A 359 -71.28 -46.67 -27.01
C ASP A 359 -71.83 -47.77 -27.93
N TRP A 360 -71.11 -48.09 -29.00
CA TRP A 360 -71.47 -49.19 -29.89
C TRP A 360 -71.44 -50.55 -29.18
N HIS A 361 -70.36 -50.85 -28.44
CA HIS A 361 -70.22 -52.10 -27.70
C HIS A 361 -71.34 -52.26 -26.67
N ASN A 362 -71.63 -51.21 -25.89
CA ASN A 362 -72.71 -51.20 -24.91
C ASN A 362 -74.08 -51.41 -25.58
N LYS A 363 -74.36 -50.73 -26.69
CA LYS A 363 -75.60 -50.92 -27.46
C LYS A 363 -75.75 -52.36 -27.97
N MET A 364 -74.68 -52.94 -28.51
CA MET A 364 -74.69 -54.32 -29.02
C MET A 364 -74.86 -55.34 -27.90
N SER A 365 -74.24 -55.10 -26.74
CA SER A 365 -74.39 -55.94 -25.54
C SER A 365 -75.81 -55.90 -25.00
N ASP A 366 -76.42 -54.71 -24.91
CA ASP A 366 -77.81 -54.55 -24.47
C ASP A 366 -78.80 -55.22 -25.43
N GLU A 367 -78.62 -55.04 -26.74
CA GLU A 367 -79.46 -55.69 -27.75
C GLU A 367 -79.25 -57.22 -27.75
N TYR A 368 -78.01 -57.69 -27.61
CA TYR A 368 -77.71 -59.12 -27.48
C TYR A 368 -78.42 -59.72 -26.26
N LYS A 369 -78.32 -59.09 -25.10
CA LYS A 369 -79.00 -59.53 -23.87
C LYS A 369 -80.51 -59.59 -24.06
N LYS A 370 -81.11 -58.55 -24.64
CA LYS A 370 -82.54 -58.51 -24.95
C LYS A 370 -82.97 -59.64 -25.89
N ARG A 371 -82.21 -59.90 -26.96
CA ARG A 371 -82.49 -61.00 -27.90
C ARG A 371 -82.25 -62.36 -27.28
N TYR A 372 -81.26 -62.49 -26.41
CA TYR A 372 -80.97 -63.71 -25.68
C TYR A 372 -82.10 -64.06 -24.69
N ASP A 373 -82.63 -63.07 -23.98
CA ASP A 373 -83.77 -63.26 -23.08
C ASP A 373 -85.05 -63.65 -23.85
N ASP A 374 -85.34 -63.01 -25.00
CA ASP A 374 -86.43 -63.44 -25.88
C ASP A 374 -86.21 -64.87 -26.38
N TYR A 375 -85.02 -65.19 -26.87
CA TYR A 375 -84.64 -66.53 -27.31
C TYR A 375 -84.85 -67.58 -26.21
N LYS A 376 -84.38 -67.30 -25.00
CA LYS A 376 -84.53 -68.18 -23.84
C LYS A 376 -85.99 -68.40 -23.48
N ASN A 377 -86.81 -67.35 -23.52
CA ASN A 377 -88.25 -67.42 -23.28
C ASN A 377 -88.95 -68.27 -24.35
N LYS A 378 -88.64 -68.05 -25.64
CA LYS A 378 -89.21 -68.82 -26.76
C LYS A 378 -88.73 -70.27 -26.75
N LEU A 379 -87.48 -70.55 -26.41
CA LEU A 379 -86.94 -71.90 -26.22
C LEU A 379 -87.67 -72.61 -25.06
N GLY A 380 -87.92 -71.91 -23.95
CA GLY A 380 -88.72 -72.43 -22.84
C GLY A 380 -90.14 -72.82 -23.28
N ALA A 381 -90.82 -71.93 -24.00
CA ALA A 381 -92.16 -72.18 -24.54
C ALA A 381 -92.17 -73.35 -25.54
N TYR A 382 -91.17 -73.41 -26.43
CA TYR A 382 -90.96 -74.54 -27.34
C TYR A 382 -90.76 -75.85 -26.59
N ASN A 383 -89.92 -75.88 -25.54
CA ASN A 383 -89.68 -77.11 -24.76
C ASN A 383 -90.94 -77.59 -24.02
N GLN A 384 -91.75 -76.65 -23.52
CA GLN A 384 -93.05 -76.95 -22.91
C GLN A 384 -94.04 -77.52 -23.94
N ALA A 385 -94.17 -76.86 -25.10
CA ALA A 385 -95.00 -77.32 -26.21
C ALA A 385 -94.53 -78.68 -26.73
N SER A 386 -93.22 -78.88 -26.89
CA SER A 386 -92.60 -80.14 -27.27
C SER A 386 -92.99 -81.28 -26.33
N SER A 387 -92.90 -81.03 -25.03
CA SER A 387 -93.25 -82.02 -24.01
C SER A 387 -94.74 -82.36 -24.04
N ALA A 388 -95.61 -81.35 -24.20
CA ALA A 388 -97.06 -81.54 -24.30
C ALA A 388 -97.46 -82.29 -25.59
N CYS A 389 -96.96 -81.83 -26.75
CA CYS A 389 -97.22 -82.41 -28.07
C CYS A 389 -96.69 -83.85 -28.18
N SER A 390 -95.53 -84.15 -27.58
CA SER A 390 -94.95 -85.50 -27.58
C SER A 390 -95.84 -86.48 -26.79
N ARG A 391 -96.42 -86.03 -25.67
CA ARG A 391 -97.39 -86.81 -24.88
C ARG A 391 -98.70 -87.01 -25.61
N SER A 392 -99.21 -86.00 -26.31
CA SER A 392 -100.50 -86.07 -27.01
C SER A 392 -100.45 -86.83 -28.34
N ALA A 393 -99.30 -86.90 -29.01
CA ALA A 393 -99.19 -87.48 -30.35
C ALA A 393 -99.21 -89.03 -30.38
N GLY A 394 -99.07 -89.70 -29.23
CA GLY A 394 -98.99 -91.16 -29.11
C GLY A 394 -97.63 -91.68 -29.59
N LYS A 395 -96.66 -91.77 -28.69
CA LYS A 395 -95.29 -92.20 -29.04
C LYS A 395 -95.38 -93.61 -29.65
N TYR A 396 -94.87 -93.77 -30.89
CA TYR A 396 -94.82 -95.02 -31.68
C TYR A 396 -96.02 -95.37 -32.58
N ASP A 397 -97.02 -94.49 -32.74
CA ASP A 397 -98.10 -94.70 -33.73
C ASP A 397 -97.70 -94.28 -35.16
N GLU A 398 -98.25 -94.94 -36.19
CA GLU A 398 -98.14 -94.45 -37.57
C GLU A 398 -98.67 -93.01 -37.70
N GLY A 399 -97.90 -92.16 -38.36
CA GLY A 399 -98.19 -90.73 -38.49
C GLY A 399 -97.88 -89.87 -37.24
N TRP A 400 -97.29 -90.44 -36.19
CA TRP A 400 -96.91 -89.72 -34.96
C TRP A 400 -96.09 -88.44 -35.25
N TRP A 401 -95.07 -88.53 -36.12
CA TRP A 401 -94.21 -87.37 -36.44
C TRP A 401 -94.99 -86.20 -37.05
N SER A 402 -95.94 -86.50 -37.96
CA SER A 402 -96.77 -85.47 -38.59
C SER A 402 -97.67 -84.77 -37.57
N ARG A 403 -98.30 -85.53 -36.67
CA ARG A 403 -99.12 -84.99 -35.57
C ARG A 403 -98.29 -84.17 -34.59
N TYR A 404 -97.16 -84.71 -34.14
CA TYR A 404 -96.20 -84.03 -33.26
C TYR A 404 -95.74 -82.70 -33.89
N CYS A 405 -95.32 -82.75 -35.14
CA CYS A 405 -94.82 -81.58 -35.84
C CYS A 405 -95.91 -80.52 -36.05
N SER A 406 -97.11 -80.90 -36.48
CA SER A 406 -98.23 -79.95 -36.64
C SER A 406 -98.61 -79.23 -35.33
N CYS A 407 -98.41 -79.89 -34.18
CA CYS A 407 -98.64 -79.32 -32.86
C CYS A 407 -97.51 -78.37 -32.43
N ILE A 408 -96.25 -78.72 -32.71
CA ILE A 408 -95.09 -77.95 -32.23
C ILE A 408 -94.66 -76.81 -33.17
N ILE A 409 -95.02 -76.88 -34.46
CA ILE A 409 -94.42 -76.06 -35.52
C ILE A 409 -94.53 -74.55 -35.26
N SER A 410 -95.63 -74.07 -34.66
CA SER A 410 -95.77 -72.65 -34.33
C SER A 410 -94.78 -72.21 -33.24
N SER A 411 -94.57 -73.04 -32.22
CA SER A 411 -93.62 -72.75 -31.13
C SER A 411 -92.17 -72.92 -31.58
N GLU A 412 -91.90 -73.89 -32.45
CA GLU A 412 -90.59 -74.12 -33.06
C GLU A 412 -90.21 -72.98 -34.01
N THR A 413 -91.15 -72.50 -34.81
CA THR A 413 -90.95 -71.34 -35.71
C THR A 413 -90.65 -70.07 -34.90
N ALA A 414 -91.38 -69.83 -33.80
CA ALA A 414 -91.12 -68.69 -32.93
C ALA A 414 -89.75 -68.76 -32.25
N TYR A 415 -89.35 -69.94 -31.78
CA TYR A 415 -88.00 -70.22 -31.27
C TYR A 415 -86.92 -70.00 -32.34
N ALA A 416 -87.10 -70.57 -33.53
CA ALA A 416 -86.14 -70.47 -34.63
C ALA A 416 -85.96 -69.02 -35.09
N ASN A 417 -87.05 -68.24 -35.21
CA ASN A 417 -86.96 -66.81 -35.52
C ASN A 417 -86.18 -66.03 -34.45
N SER A 418 -86.43 -66.29 -33.17
CA SER A 418 -85.68 -65.64 -32.08
C SER A 418 -84.19 -66.04 -32.07
N ALA A 419 -83.88 -67.31 -32.38
CA ALA A 419 -82.50 -67.80 -32.54
C ALA A 419 -81.77 -67.14 -33.72
N ILE A 420 -82.49 -66.90 -34.83
CA ILE A 420 -81.97 -66.20 -36.00
C ILE A 420 -81.73 -64.71 -35.70
N GLU A 421 -82.62 -64.05 -34.96
CA GLU A 421 -82.41 -62.66 -34.51
C GLU A 421 -81.23 -62.53 -33.54
N LEU A 422 -81.06 -63.48 -32.61
CA LEU A 422 -79.86 -63.55 -31.76
C LEU A 422 -78.59 -63.74 -32.59
N SER A 423 -78.63 -64.68 -33.55
CA SER A 423 -77.53 -64.93 -34.49
C SER A 423 -77.21 -63.70 -35.35
N LYS A 424 -78.21 -62.89 -35.68
CA LYS A 424 -78.05 -61.62 -36.42
C LYS A 424 -77.18 -60.64 -35.62
N ILE A 425 -77.50 -60.43 -34.34
CA ILE A 425 -76.74 -59.53 -33.45
C ILE A 425 -75.31 -60.04 -33.25
N SER A 426 -75.12 -61.33 -32.99
CA SER A 426 -73.78 -61.93 -32.89
C SER A 426 -72.98 -61.79 -34.18
N SER A 427 -73.64 -61.93 -35.34
CA SER A 427 -72.99 -61.75 -36.65
C SER A 427 -72.56 -60.30 -36.86
N ILE A 428 -73.37 -59.31 -36.47
CA ILE A 428 -72.98 -57.89 -36.54
C ILE A 428 -71.77 -57.63 -35.65
N TYR A 429 -71.85 -58.03 -34.38
CA TYR A 429 -70.77 -57.85 -33.41
C TYR A 429 -69.45 -58.46 -33.92
N TYR A 430 -69.48 -59.73 -34.31
CA TYR A 430 -68.29 -60.46 -34.77
C TYR A 430 -67.66 -59.85 -36.04
N ASN A 431 -68.47 -59.44 -37.02
CA ASN A 431 -67.93 -58.85 -38.25
C ASN A 431 -67.35 -57.45 -38.04
N VAL A 432 -67.90 -56.67 -37.10
CA VAL A 432 -67.35 -55.34 -36.75
C VAL A 432 -66.10 -55.50 -35.86
N GLU A 433 -66.13 -56.38 -34.86
CA GLU A 433 -64.99 -56.67 -33.98
C GLU A 433 -63.76 -57.14 -34.76
N LYS A 434 -63.95 -57.98 -35.79
CA LYS A 434 -62.88 -58.43 -36.70
C LYS A 434 -62.07 -57.30 -37.33
N VAL A 435 -62.71 -56.16 -37.61
CA VAL A 435 -62.06 -55.02 -38.27
C VAL A 435 -61.72 -53.88 -37.30
N TYR A 436 -62.38 -53.84 -36.15
CA TYR A 436 -62.16 -52.84 -35.10
C TYR A 436 -60.68 -52.71 -34.72
N TYR A 437 -60.00 -53.83 -34.44
CA TYR A 437 -58.60 -53.79 -34.01
C TYR A 437 -57.69 -53.10 -35.02
N TYR A 438 -57.97 -53.26 -36.32
CA TYR A 438 -57.23 -52.59 -37.38
C TYR A 438 -57.51 -51.07 -37.42
N PHE A 439 -58.75 -50.64 -37.17
CA PHE A 439 -59.06 -49.21 -37.03
C PHE A 439 -58.40 -48.60 -35.77
N ASN A 440 -58.38 -49.34 -34.66
CA ASN A 440 -57.67 -48.93 -33.45
C ASN A 440 -56.14 -48.83 -33.70
N ASP A 441 -55.57 -49.78 -34.46
CA ASP A 441 -54.15 -49.73 -34.83
C ASP A 441 -53.83 -48.51 -35.71
N ARG A 442 -54.74 -48.10 -36.60
CA ARG A 442 -54.59 -46.83 -37.35
C ARG A 442 -54.59 -45.61 -36.43
N VAL A 443 -55.51 -45.57 -35.46
CA VAL A 443 -55.57 -44.49 -34.45
C VAL A 443 -54.27 -44.41 -33.64
N ARG A 444 -53.80 -45.56 -33.13
CA ARG A 444 -52.51 -45.64 -32.41
C ARG A 444 -51.33 -45.21 -33.27
N ASN A 445 -51.28 -45.70 -34.50
CA ASN A 445 -50.24 -45.34 -35.47
C ASN A 445 -50.21 -43.82 -35.71
N ALA A 446 -51.38 -43.17 -35.84
CA ALA A 446 -51.47 -41.72 -36.01
C ALA A 446 -50.95 -40.97 -34.77
N ILE A 447 -51.34 -41.41 -33.57
CA ILE A 447 -50.85 -40.86 -32.29
C ILE A 447 -49.32 -40.92 -32.21
N GLU A 448 -48.76 -42.11 -32.44
CA GLU A 448 -47.31 -42.37 -32.35
C GLU A 448 -46.53 -41.55 -33.40
N ALA A 449 -47.02 -41.49 -34.64
CA ALA A 449 -46.37 -40.77 -35.73
C ALA A 449 -46.35 -39.26 -35.51
N ARG A 450 -47.48 -38.64 -35.11
CA ARG A 450 -47.54 -37.18 -34.87
C ARG A 450 -46.76 -36.78 -33.63
N THR A 451 -46.76 -37.62 -32.60
CA THR A 451 -45.92 -37.40 -31.41
C THR A 451 -44.44 -37.40 -31.77
N ARG A 452 -44.00 -38.35 -32.60
CA ARG A 452 -42.62 -38.41 -33.09
C ARG A 452 -42.25 -37.21 -33.95
N GLU A 453 -43.14 -36.80 -34.86
CA GLU A 453 -42.96 -35.60 -35.69
C GLU A 453 -42.68 -34.37 -34.82
N PHE A 454 -43.47 -34.18 -33.76
CA PHE A 454 -43.27 -33.10 -32.79
C PHE A 454 -41.92 -33.17 -32.06
N PHE A 455 -41.54 -34.32 -31.49
CA PHE A 455 -40.29 -34.42 -30.73
C PHE A 455 -39.04 -34.36 -31.61
N ASN A 456 -39.13 -34.82 -32.87
CA ASN A 456 -38.05 -34.64 -33.84
C ASN A 456 -37.84 -33.15 -34.16
N ALA A 457 -38.92 -32.41 -34.39
CA ALA A 457 -38.84 -30.96 -34.58
C ALA A 457 -38.31 -30.25 -33.32
N TRP A 458 -38.80 -30.64 -32.14
CA TRP A 458 -38.34 -30.10 -30.85
C TRP A 458 -36.82 -30.21 -30.72
N ARG A 459 -36.29 -31.42 -30.93
CA ARG A 459 -34.87 -31.71 -30.77
C ARG A 459 -34.00 -30.97 -31.77
N LEU A 460 -34.46 -30.82 -33.01
CA LEU A 460 -33.76 -30.00 -34.02
C LEU A 460 -33.64 -28.55 -33.55
N TRP A 461 -34.73 -27.97 -33.05
CA TRP A 461 -34.75 -26.60 -32.55
C TRP A 461 -33.92 -26.42 -31.28
N GLU A 462 -33.95 -27.40 -30.37
CA GLU A 462 -33.13 -27.40 -29.16
C GLU A 462 -31.64 -27.31 -29.51
N ILE A 463 -31.17 -28.09 -30.49
CA ILE A 463 -29.78 -28.04 -30.97
C ILE A 463 -29.44 -26.65 -31.54
N LYS A 464 -30.27 -26.14 -32.46
CA LYS A 464 -30.07 -24.81 -33.08
C LYS A 464 -30.05 -23.69 -32.03
N PHE A 465 -30.97 -23.74 -31.07
CA PHE A 465 -31.09 -22.74 -30.02
C PHE A 465 -29.93 -22.81 -29.02
N ALA A 466 -29.53 -24.02 -28.65
CA ALA A 466 -28.35 -24.21 -27.83
C ALA A 466 -27.10 -23.62 -28.51
N ASP A 467 -26.92 -23.81 -29.82
CA ASP A 467 -25.76 -23.28 -30.56
C ASP A 467 -25.77 -21.76 -30.61
N ALA A 468 -26.94 -21.14 -30.83
CA ALA A 468 -27.10 -19.70 -30.71
C ALA A 468 -26.77 -19.18 -29.30
N ASN A 469 -27.16 -19.90 -28.25
CA ASN A 469 -26.80 -19.56 -26.87
C ASN A 469 -25.28 -19.67 -26.61
N ALA A 470 -24.59 -20.65 -27.18
CA ALA A 470 -23.14 -20.78 -27.05
C ALA A 470 -22.41 -19.58 -27.68
N LYS A 471 -22.84 -19.14 -28.87
CA LYS A 471 -22.30 -17.94 -29.51
C LYS A 471 -22.44 -16.70 -28.61
N ILE A 472 -23.58 -16.55 -27.93
CA ILE A 472 -23.81 -15.47 -26.96
C ILE A 472 -22.87 -15.58 -25.77
N TYR A 473 -22.75 -16.78 -25.18
CA TYR A 473 -21.89 -17.02 -24.02
C TYR A 473 -20.42 -16.67 -24.34
N ASN A 474 -19.95 -17.06 -25.52
CA ASN A 474 -18.61 -16.73 -26.01
C ASN A 474 -18.45 -15.22 -26.28
N ALA A 475 -19.47 -14.54 -26.80
CA ALA A 475 -19.40 -13.11 -27.07
C ALA A 475 -19.30 -12.27 -25.79
N ILE A 476 -19.87 -12.73 -24.68
CA ILE A 476 -19.86 -12.02 -23.39
C ILE A 476 -18.80 -12.52 -22.40
N ALA A 477 -17.99 -13.51 -22.78
CA ALA A 477 -17.01 -14.13 -21.88
C ALA A 477 -16.00 -13.13 -21.30
N ASP A 478 -15.68 -12.08 -22.06
CA ASP A 478 -14.74 -11.03 -21.65
C ASP A 478 -15.36 -9.96 -20.74
N VAL A 479 -16.66 -10.04 -20.44
CA VAL A 479 -17.32 -9.11 -19.50
C VAL A 479 -16.98 -9.54 -18.07
N PRO A 480 -16.29 -8.69 -17.28
CA PRO A 480 -15.94 -9.03 -15.91
C PRO A 480 -17.20 -9.32 -15.07
N TYR A 481 -17.17 -10.31 -14.18
CA TYR A 481 -18.29 -10.56 -13.26
C TYR A 481 -18.31 -9.61 -12.04
N TYR A 482 -17.16 -9.05 -11.67
CA TYR A 482 -16.96 -8.27 -10.44
C TYR A 482 -16.96 -6.75 -10.69
N PHE A 483 -17.91 -6.25 -11.49
CA PHE A 483 -17.95 -4.81 -11.79
C PHE A 483 -18.50 -3.94 -10.65
N TYR A 484 -19.34 -4.49 -9.77
CA TYR A 484 -19.87 -3.76 -8.60
C TYR A 484 -18.76 -3.38 -7.61
N ASP A 485 -17.71 -4.19 -7.53
CA ASP A 485 -16.57 -3.94 -6.66
C ASP A 485 -15.85 -2.66 -7.07
N TRP A 486 -15.70 -2.38 -8.37
CA TRP A 486 -15.06 -1.15 -8.84
C TRP A 486 -15.82 0.10 -8.40
N LYS A 487 -17.16 0.07 -8.42
CA LYS A 487 -17.97 1.17 -7.90
C LYS A 487 -17.77 1.34 -6.40
N SER A 488 -17.93 0.27 -5.62
CA SER A 488 -17.75 0.29 -4.16
C SER A 488 -16.36 0.77 -3.73
N ARG A 489 -15.31 0.29 -4.43
CA ARG A 489 -13.92 0.72 -4.20
C ARG A 489 -13.72 2.19 -4.53
N SER A 490 -14.32 2.68 -5.62
CA SER A 490 -14.23 4.11 -5.97
C SER A 490 -14.90 5.03 -4.94
N GLU A 491 -16.01 4.58 -4.35
CA GLU A 491 -16.70 5.29 -3.27
C GLU A 491 -15.89 5.27 -1.96
N ASN A 492 -15.03 4.27 -1.77
CA ASN A 492 -14.16 4.11 -0.60
C ASN A 492 -12.68 4.46 -0.88
N LEU A 493 -12.37 5.07 -2.02
CA LEU A 493 -11.00 5.23 -2.50
C LEU A 493 -10.12 6.00 -1.52
N ASP A 494 -10.66 7.03 -0.88
CA ASP A 494 -9.95 7.82 0.13
C ASP A 494 -9.54 6.98 1.35
N ASN A 495 -10.41 6.06 1.78
CA ASN A 495 -10.11 5.14 2.87
C ASN A 495 -9.04 4.11 2.46
N GLU A 496 -9.09 3.59 1.24
CA GLU A 496 -8.06 2.68 0.70
C GLU A 496 -6.69 3.37 0.65
N ILE A 497 -6.63 4.62 0.16
CA ILE A 497 -5.39 5.40 0.09
C ILE A 497 -4.85 5.70 1.49
N LYS A 498 -5.72 6.15 2.39
CA LYS A 498 -5.34 6.41 3.78
C LYS A 498 -4.77 5.15 4.44
N TYR A 499 -5.47 4.02 4.29
CA TYR A 499 -5.01 2.74 4.81
C TYR A 499 -3.64 2.36 4.23
N ALA A 500 -3.46 2.45 2.91
CA ALA A 500 -2.17 2.17 2.28
C ALA A 500 -1.05 3.06 2.86
N LEU A 501 -1.31 4.35 3.08
CA LEU A 501 -0.35 5.28 3.67
C LEU A 501 -0.05 5.01 5.16
N ASP A 502 -1.04 4.56 5.92
CA ASP A 502 -0.88 4.20 7.33
C ASP A 502 -0.06 2.92 7.51
N TRP A 503 -0.09 2.02 6.51
CA TRP A 503 0.71 0.80 6.47
C TRP A 503 2.03 0.94 5.71
N GLY A 504 2.50 2.17 5.50
CA GLY A 504 3.83 2.44 4.92
C GLY A 504 3.89 2.39 3.40
N GLY A 505 2.76 2.40 2.71
CA GLY A 505 2.67 2.51 1.27
C GLY A 505 3.33 3.79 0.76
N ASN A 506 4.10 3.66 -0.32
CA ASN A 506 4.77 4.77 -0.97
C ASN A 506 3.76 5.58 -1.81
N ILE A 507 3.68 6.89 -1.57
CA ILE A 507 2.74 7.78 -2.25
C ILE A 507 2.90 7.78 -3.78
N VAL A 508 4.13 7.57 -4.28
CA VAL A 508 4.42 7.48 -5.72
C VAL A 508 3.82 6.22 -6.32
N ASP A 509 3.98 5.08 -5.64
CA ASP A 509 3.46 3.79 -6.08
C ASP A 509 1.93 3.79 -6.03
N ILE A 510 1.35 4.39 -4.98
CA ILE A 510 -0.11 4.58 -4.88
C ILE A 510 -0.61 5.40 -6.08
N ARG A 511 -0.01 6.56 -6.37
CA ARG A 511 -0.40 7.38 -7.54
C ARG A 511 -0.34 6.59 -8.85
N ASN A 512 0.75 5.88 -9.08
CA ASN A 512 0.94 5.11 -10.31
C ASN A 512 -0.09 3.97 -10.43
N ASN A 513 -0.40 3.30 -9.32
CA ASN A 513 -1.45 2.27 -9.27
C ASN A 513 -2.84 2.85 -9.54
N LEU A 514 -3.15 4.06 -9.07
CA LEU A 514 -4.41 4.74 -9.37
C LEU A 514 -4.52 5.05 -10.87
N LEU A 515 -3.46 5.55 -11.51
CA LEU A 515 -3.43 5.81 -12.95
C LEU A 515 -3.56 4.52 -13.78
N ALA A 516 -2.84 3.46 -13.39
CA ALA A 516 -2.97 2.14 -14.03
C ALA A 516 -4.40 1.60 -13.91
N THR A 517 -5.02 1.74 -12.74
CA THR A 517 -6.42 1.35 -12.50
C THR A 517 -7.38 2.17 -13.38
N SER A 518 -7.19 3.48 -13.49
CA SER A 518 -7.97 4.32 -14.41
C SER A 518 -7.88 3.85 -15.86
N GLN A 519 -6.66 3.56 -16.35
CA GLN A 519 -6.47 3.07 -17.71
C GLN A 519 -7.14 1.70 -17.92
N GLN A 520 -7.05 0.80 -16.94
CA GLN A 520 -7.73 -0.49 -16.98
C GLN A 520 -9.26 -0.32 -17.07
N LEU A 521 -9.84 0.61 -16.30
CA LEU A 521 -11.28 0.90 -16.34
C LEU A 521 -11.73 1.46 -17.69
N LYS A 522 -10.91 2.31 -18.33
CA LYS A 522 -11.16 2.81 -19.70
C LYS A 522 -11.14 1.69 -20.74
N GLU A 523 -10.20 0.76 -20.63
CA GLU A 523 -10.16 -0.43 -21.50
C GLU A 523 -11.36 -1.36 -21.25
N ILE A 524 -11.80 -1.51 -20.00
CA ILE A 524 -13.01 -2.25 -19.65
C ILE A 524 -14.25 -1.62 -20.29
N ASP A 525 -14.43 -0.29 -20.20
CA ASP A 525 -15.53 0.43 -20.84
C ASP A 525 -15.58 0.18 -22.36
N LYS A 526 -14.41 0.31 -23.01
CA LYS A 526 -14.27 0.05 -24.45
C LYS A 526 -14.66 -1.39 -24.80
N LYS A 527 -14.14 -2.37 -24.06
CA LYS A 527 -14.48 -3.79 -24.25
C LYS A 527 -15.96 -4.06 -24.06
N ILE A 528 -16.60 -3.48 -23.04
CA ILE A 528 -18.04 -3.65 -22.79
C ILE A 528 -18.86 -3.09 -23.95
N LYS A 529 -18.46 -1.95 -24.53
CA LYS A 529 -19.11 -1.37 -25.72
C LYS A 529 -18.97 -2.27 -26.95
N GLU A 530 -17.77 -2.79 -27.20
CA GLU A 530 -17.51 -3.73 -28.30
C GLU A 530 -18.28 -5.05 -28.13
N VAL A 531 -18.25 -5.63 -26.92
CA VAL A 531 -19.01 -6.83 -26.56
C VAL A 531 -20.51 -6.58 -26.68
N SER A 532 -21.03 -5.43 -26.21
CA SER A 532 -22.45 -5.12 -26.34
C SER A 532 -22.89 -5.01 -27.80
N LYS A 533 -22.03 -4.52 -28.69
CA LYS A 533 -22.31 -4.48 -30.13
C LYS A 533 -22.38 -5.90 -30.70
N ARG A 534 -21.36 -6.72 -30.44
CA ARG A 534 -21.32 -8.12 -30.89
C ARG A 534 -22.48 -8.96 -30.32
N TYR A 535 -22.83 -8.73 -29.06
CA TYR A 535 -23.98 -9.34 -28.40
C TYR A 535 -25.27 -9.02 -29.17
N ASN A 536 -25.52 -7.75 -29.50
CA ASN A 536 -26.73 -7.35 -30.23
C ASN A 536 -26.84 -8.02 -31.61
N GLU A 537 -25.71 -8.12 -32.34
CA GLU A 537 -25.64 -8.78 -33.64
C GLU A 537 -26.02 -10.27 -33.53
N ILE A 538 -25.39 -11.01 -32.60
CA ILE A 538 -25.65 -12.44 -32.40
C ILE A 538 -27.03 -12.69 -31.77
N ASN A 539 -27.49 -11.81 -30.88
CA ASN A 539 -28.77 -11.95 -30.19
C ASN A 539 -29.95 -11.83 -31.16
N THR A 540 -29.78 -11.10 -32.27
CA THR A 540 -30.78 -11.04 -33.35
C THR A 540 -30.98 -12.42 -33.99
N GLU A 541 -29.89 -13.14 -34.30
CA GLU A 541 -29.94 -14.52 -34.79
C GLU A 541 -30.61 -15.45 -33.77
N ARG A 542 -30.25 -15.32 -32.48
CA ARG A 542 -30.83 -16.12 -31.39
C ARG A 542 -32.34 -15.89 -31.25
N ILE A 543 -32.79 -14.64 -31.30
CA ILE A 543 -34.22 -14.28 -31.24
C ILE A 543 -34.97 -14.86 -32.44
N LEU A 544 -34.38 -14.78 -33.64
CA LEU A 544 -34.99 -15.37 -34.84
C LEU A 544 -35.18 -16.89 -34.69
N ILE A 545 -34.16 -17.61 -34.22
CA ILE A 545 -34.22 -19.06 -33.98
C ILE A 545 -35.27 -19.38 -32.92
N SER A 546 -35.30 -18.64 -31.80
CA SER A 546 -36.31 -18.80 -30.76
C SER A 546 -37.73 -18.62 -31.31
N ASN A 547 -37.97 -17.55 -32.06
CA ASN A 547 -39.28 -17.26 -32.64
C ASN A 547 -39.71 -18.33 -33.66
N GLN A 548 -38.79 -18.80 -34.50
CA GLN A 548 -39.05 -19.88 -35.45
C GLN A 548 -39.38 -21.19 -34.74
N ALA A 549 -38.60 -21.56 -33.71
CA ALA A 549 -38.86 -22.74 -32.89
C ALA A 549 -40.23 -22.68 -32.22
N GLN A 550 -40.55 -21.55 -31.56
CA GLN A 550 -41.84 -21.36 -30.90
C GLN A 550 -42.98 -21.42 -31.92
N ALA A 551 -42.86 -20.77 -33.08
CA ALA A 551 -43.89 -20.77 -34.10
C ALA A 551 -44.14 -22.17 -34.70
N GLU A 552 -43.09 -22.90 -35.07
CA GLU A 552 -43.21 -24.24 -35.65
C GLU A 552 -43.76 -25.25 -34.63
N LEU A 553 -43.21 -25.28 -33.42
CA LEU A 553 -43.65 -26.22 -32.37
C LEU A 553 -45.07 -25.90 -31.89
N THR A 554 -45.43 -24.62 -31.79
CA THR A 554 -46.82 -24.22 -31.47
C THR A 554 -47.75 -24.59 -32.63
N SER A 555 -47.33 -24.45 -33.88
CA SER A 555 -48.12 -24.90 -35.03
C SER A 555 -48.35 -26.42 -35.01
N LEU A 556 -47.33 -27.21 -34.69
CA LEU A 556 -47.46 -28.67 -34.53
C LEU A 556 -48.34 -29.01 -33.32
N MET A 557 -48.23 -28.29 -32.20
CA MET A 557 -49.07 -28.48 -31.02
C MET A 557 -50.54 -28.10 -31.29
N ASN A 558 -50.79 -27.03 -32.04
CA ASN A 558 -52.16 -26.65 -32.43
C ASN A 558 -52.78 -27.67 -33.37
N LYS A 559 -51.96 -28.23 -34.29
CA LYS A 559 -52.42 -29.21 -35.27
C LYS A 559 -52.59 -30.61 -34.68
N TRP A 560 -51.70 -31.02 -33.79
CA TRP A 560 -51.57 -32.41 -33.32
C TRP A 560 -51.62 -32.57 -31.80
N GLY A 561 -51.88 -31.51 -31.04
CA GLY A 561 -51.76 -31.52 -29.57
C GLY A 561 -52.60 -32.57 -28.87
N ARG A 562 -53.81 -32.83 -29.38
CA ARG A 562 -54.69 -33.90 -28.88
C ARG A 562 -54.07 -35.28 -29.04
N LEU A 563 -53.40 -35.55 -30.16
CA LEU A 563 -52.67 -36.79 -30.40
C LEU A 563 -51.42 -36.87 -29.52
N ILE A 564 -50.63 -35.80 -29.46
CA ILE A 564 -49.37 -35.73 -28.70
C ILE A 564 -49.63 -35.99 -27.21
N GLY A 565 -50.67 -35.39 -26.64
CA GLY A 565 -51.01 -35.58 -25.25
C GLY A 565 -51.56 -36.99 -24.94
N TYR A 566 -52.19 -37.65 -25.91
CA TYR A 566 -52.76 -38.99 -25.73
C TYR A 566 -51.71 -40.11 -25.63
N TYR A 567 -50.56 -39.95 -26.28
CA TYR A 567 -49.44 -40.92 -26.25
C TYR A 567 -48.94 -41.21 -24.82
N TRP A 568 -49.07 -40.24 -23.91
CA TRP A 568 -48.57 -40.34 -22.54
C TRP A 568 -49.61 -40.79 -21.51
N SER A 569 -50.88 -40.97 -21.91
CA SER A 569 -52.00 -41.28 -21.00
C SER A 569 -52.72 -42.60 -21.31
N ALA A 570 -52.37 -43.32 -22.37
CA ALA A 570 -53.13 -44.48 -22.81
C ALA A 570 -52.83 -45.75 -22.00
N ASN A 571 -53.75 -46.12 -21.11
CA ASN A 571 -53.86 -47.48 -20.57
C ASN A 571 -55.33 -47.91 -20.68
N LEU A 572 -55.72 -48.45 -21.83
CA LEU A 572 -57.09 -48.93 -22.07
C LEU A 572 -57.25 -50.31 -21.41
N SER A 573 -58.16 -50.40 -20.44
CA SER A 573 -58.61 -51.69 -19.89
C SER A 573 -59.46 -52.44 -20.92
N GLY A 574 -59.35 -53.76 -20.95
CA GLY A 574 -59.97 -54.61 -21.99
C GLY A 574 -61.51 -54.58 -21.99
N LEU A 575 -62.09 -54.62 -23.19
CA LEU A 575 -63.53 -54.61 -23.47
C LEU A 575 -64.20 -55.96 -23.15
N TYR A 576 -64.37 -56.31 -21.87
CA TYR A 576 -65.01 -57.58 -21.48
C TYR A 576 -66.25 -57.45 -20.57
N GLU A 577 -66.57 -56.24 -20.09
CA GLU A 577 -67.81 -55.90 -19.37
C GLU A 577 -68.30 -54.51 -19.80
N ARG A 578 -69.52 -54.10 -19.38
CA ARG A 578 -70.08 -52.77 -19.63
C ARG A 578 -69.03 -51.72 -19.32
N SER A 579 -68.50 -51.10 -20.37
CA SER A 579 -67.28 -50.30 -20.26
C SER A 579 -67.68 -48.86 -20.00
N GLU A 580 -67.16 -48.26 -18.94
CA GLU A 580 -67.17 -46.80 -18.80
C GLU A 580 -65.89 -46.28 -19.46
N PHE A 581 -66.02 -45.62 -20.61
CA PHE A 581 -64.93 -44.81 -21.13
C PHE A 581 -64.90 -43.54 -20.30
N VAL A 582 -63.78 -43.29 -19.61
CA VAL A 582 -63.52 -41.99 -18.98
C VAL A 582 -62.67 -41.20 -19.97
N PRO A 583 -63.25 -40.17 -20.65
CA PRO A 583 -62.48 -39.34 -21.56
C PRO A 583 -61.28 -38.72 -20.85
N HIS A 584 -60.10 -38.79 -21.47
CA HIS A 584 -58.88 -38.22 -20.90
C HIS A 584 -58.82 -36.68 -21.03
N ALA A 585 -59.84 -36.06 -21.65
CA ALA A 585 -59.91 -34.63 -21.98
C ALA A 585 -59.36 -33.66 -20.90
N ARG A 586 -59.63 -33.86 -19.59
CA ARG A 586 -59.13 -32.93 -18.55
C ARG A 586 -57.62 -33.01 -18.33
N ASP A 587 -57.03 -34.19 -18.38
CA ASP A 587 -55.58 -34.36 -18.20
C ASP A 587 -54.84 -34.15 -19.52
N LEU A 588 -55.50 -34.40 -20.65
CA LEU A 588 -55.03 -34.08 -21.99
C LEU A 588 -54.84 -32.56 -22.18
N GLU A 589 -55.84 -31.76 -21.82
CA GLU A 589 -55.76 -30.29 -21.88
C GLU A 589 -54.66 -29.72 -20.99
N LYS A 590 -54.50 -30.28 -19.78
CA LYS A 590 -53.36 -29.94 -18.91
C LYS A 590 -52.03 -30.29 -19.58
N GLY A 591 -51.92 -31.46 -20.20
CA GLY A 591 -50.72 -31.88 -20.93
C GLY A 591 -50.35 -30.93 -22.07
N ILE A 592 -51.32 -30.56 -22.91
CA ILE A 592 -51.14 -29.60 -24.00
C ILE A 592 -50.70 -28.23 -23.46
N ALA A 593 -51.33 -27.75 -22.39
CA ALA A 593 -50.94 -26.51 -21.72
C ALA A 593 -49.51 -26.57 -21.16
N ILE A 594 -49.14 -27.68 -20.51
CA ILE A 594 -47.78 -27.91 -19.99
C ILE A 594 -46.76 -27.87 -21.12
N TYR A 595 -47.01 -28.54 -22.25
CA TYR A 595 -46.09 -28.50 -23.39
C TYR A 595 -46.02 -27.13 -24.04
N SER A 596 -47.15 -26.43 -24.19
CA SER A 596 -47.17 -25.06 -24.71
C SER A 596 -46.32 -24.12 -23.85
N GLU A 597 -46.41 -24.25 -22.52
CA GLU A 597 -45.59 -23.50 -21.58
C GLU A 597 -44.11 -23.95 -21.62
N ARG A 598 -43.85 -25.24 -21.78
CA ARG A 598 -42.49 -25.78 -21.94
C ARG A 598 -41.84 -25.26 -23.22
N ILE A 599 -42.56 -25.12 -24.34
CA ILE A 599 -42.06 -24.50 -25.58
C ILE A 599 -41.59 -23.08 -25.28
N LYS A 600 -42.44 -22.25 -24.65
CA LYS A 600 -42.09 -20.86 -24.31
C LYS A 600 -40.85 -20.78 -23.43
N ASN A 601 -40.77 -21.64 -22.41
CA ASN A 601 -39.66 -21.62 -21.45
C ASN A 601 -38.36 -22.18 -22.03
N ALA A 602 -38.41 -23.26 -22.81
CA ALA A 602 -37.21 -23.88 -23.39
C ALA A 602 -36.52 -22.98 -24.42
N PHE A 603 -37.30 -22.18 -25.15
CA PHE A 603 -36.80 -21.25 -26.16
C PHE A 603 -36.82 -19.81 -25.69
N LYS A 604 -36.93 -19.56 -24.38
CA LYS A 604 -36.93 -18.20 -23.83
C LYS A 604 -35.55 -17.56 -24.01
N VAL A 605 -35.55 -16.34 -24.54
CA VAL A 605 -34.34 -15.55 -24.71
C VAL A 605 -34.17 -14.65 -23.49
N ASP A 606 -33.27 -15.02 -22.59
CA ASP A 606 -32.86 -14.15 -21.48
C ASP A 606 -31.62 -13.34 -21.85
N GLU A 607 -31.62 -12.06 -21.46
CA GLU A 607 -30.45 -11.19 -21.58
C GLU A 607 -29.49 -11.44 -20.39
N PRO A 608 -28.17 -11.57 -20.64
CA PRO A 608 -27.21 -11.86 -19.59
C PRO A 608 -27.15 -10.74 -18.53
N GLN A 609 -27.46 -11.09 -17.28
CA GLN A 609 -27.53 -10.11 -16.19
C GLN A 609 -26.20 -9.38 -15.96
N ASN A 610 -25.06 -10.05 -16.15
CA ASN A 610 -23.73 -9.46 -16.06
C ASN A 610 -23.52 -8.36 -17.12
N LEU A 611 -23.95 -8.58 -18.37
CA LEU A 611 -23.85 -7.56 -19.43
C LEU A 611 -24.77 -6.36 -19.16
N ILE A 612 -26.02 -6.60 -18.74
CA ILE A 612 -26.97 -5.53 -18.37
C ILE A 612 -26.38 -4.64 -17.27
N ALA A 613 -25.86 -5.27 -16.22
CA ALA A 613 -25.34 -4.54 -15.08
C ALA A 613 -24.01 -3.83 -15.40
N ALA A 614 -23.13 -4.45 -16.19
CA ALA A 614 -21.92 -3.80 -16.69
C ALA A 614 -22.23 -2.56 -17.53
N LYS A 615 -23.23 -2.61 -18.42
CA LYS A 615 -23.66 -1.43 -19.23
C LYS A 615 -24.21 -0.27 -18.39
N LYS A 616 -24.68 -0.53 -17.17
CA LYS A 616 -25.21 0.49 -16.25
C LYS A 616 -24.11 1.18 -15.44
N ILE A 617 -22.89 0.66 -15.45
CA ILE A 617 -21.78 1.23 -14.69
C ILE A 617 -21.07 2.27 -15.54
N ASP A 618 -20.90 3.46 -14.95
CA ASP A 618 -20.12 4.54 -15.52
C ASP A 618 -18.62 4.31 -15.26
N PHE A 619 -18.03 3.37 -15.99
CA PHE A 619 -16.60 3.05 -15.87
C PHE A 619 -15.71 4.25 -16.17
N LEU A 620 -16.12 5.16 -17.06
CA LEU A 620 -15.37 6.37 -17.37
C LEU A 620 -15.45 7.38 -16.22
N GLY A 621 -16.62 7.54 -15.60
CA GLY A 621 -16.79 8.33 -14.38
C GLY A 621 -15.92 7.78 -13.23
N ILE A 622 -15.94 6.46 -13.01
CA ILE A 622 -15.08 5.80 -12.03
C ILE A 622 -13.59 6.02 -12.36
N ALA A 623 -13.17 5.80 -13.61
CA ALA A 623 -11.80 6.05 -14.05
C ALA A 623 -11.37 7.49 -13.77
N SER A 624 -12.26 8.46 -14.02
CA SER A 624 -12.01 9.86 -13.70
C SER A 624 -11.82 10.11 -12.20
N ILE A 625 -12.52 9.40 -11.31
CA ILE A 625 -12.32 9.50 -9.85
C ILE A 625 -10.87 9.08 -9.51
N TYR A 626 -10.41 7.94 -10.04
CA TYR A 626 -9.04 7.45 -9.83
C TYR A 626 -8.00 8.43 -10.41
N GLU A 627 -8.23 8.97 -11.60
CA GLU A 627 -7.35 9.98 -12.23
C GLU A 627 -7.28 11.29 -11.45
N ASN A 628 -8.42 11.80 -10.98
CA ASN A 628 -8.46 13.02 -10.18
C ASN A 628 -7.77 12.81 -8.84
N LYS A 629 -7.97 11.66 -8.21
CA LYS A 629 -7.27 11.31 -6.97
C LYS A 629 -5.77 11.17 -7.19
N ALA A 630 -5.33 10.57 -8.30
CA ALA A 630 -3.92 10.52 -8.67
C ALA A 630 -3.30 11.92 -8.87
N LYS A 631 -4.05 12.86 -9.45
CA LYS A 631 -3.65 14.27 -9.57
C LYS A 631 -3.58 14.97 -8.21
N GLU A 632 -4.51 14.71 -7.31
CA GLU A 632 -4.43 15.22 -5.92
C GLU A 632 -3.17 14.72 -5.22
N LEU A 633 -2.75 13.47 -5.48
CA LEU A 633 -1.52 12.92 -4.91
C LEU A 633 -0.24 13.50 -5.51
N GLU A 634 -0.31 14.11 -6.70
CA GLU A 634 0.83 14.73 -7.39
C GLU A 634 1.47 15.84 -6.56
N PHE A 635 0.66 16.61 -5.83
CA PHE A 635 1.15 17.60 -4.87
C PHE A 635 2.12 17.00 -3.84
N TYR A 636 1.82 15.82 -3.31
CA TYR A 636 2.69 15.15 -2.34
C TYR A 636 3.95 14.58 -2.98
N VAL A 637 3.86 14.11 -4.23
CA VAL A 637 5.00 13.62 -5.01
C VAL A 637 5.95 14.77 -5.34
N ASP A 638 5.44 15.94 -5.70
CA ASP A 638 6.24 17.14 -5.97
C ASP A 638 7.07 17.58 -4.76
N TRP A 639 6.52 17.46 -3.54
CA TRP A 639 7.28 17.67 -2.31
C TRP A 639 8.44 16.69 -2.16
N VAL A 640 8.22 15.40 -2.43
CA VAL A 640 9.27 14.36 -2.37
C VAL A 640 10.37 14.67 -3.40
N ASN A 641 9.99 14.99 -4.64
CA ASN A 641 10.93 15.32 -5.71
C ASN A 641 11.72 16.59 -5.40
N THR A 642 11.05 17.64 -4.91
CA THR A 642 11.69 18.90 -4.49
C THR A 642 12.70 18.65 -3.37
N TYR A 643 12.36 17.81 -2.39
CA TYR A 643 13.27 17.45 -1.31
C TYR A 643 14.49 16.69 -1.82
N ARG A 644 14.30 15.66 -2.66
CA ARG A 644 15.41 14.88 -3.23
C ARG A 644 16.34 15.74 -4.09
N HIS A 645 15.79 16.65 -4.88
CA HIS A 645 16.57 17.61 -5.66
C HIS A 645 17.43 18.51 -4.75
N ARG A 646 16.84 19.10 -3.69
CA ARG A 646 17.58 19.92 -2.72
C ARG A 646 18.60 19.10 -1.92
N LEU A 647 18.25 17.87 -1.56
CA LEU A 647 19.13 16.94 -0.85
C LEU A 647 20.37 16.59 -1.70
N ALA A 648 20.19 16.34 -2.99
CA ALA A 648 21.29 16.06 -3.91
C ALA A 648 22.25 17.26 -3.99
N GLY A 649 21.71 18.48 -4.19
CA GLY A 649 22.51 19.70 -4.19
C GLY A 649 23.29 19.91 -2.89
N ALA A 650 22.61 19.81 -1.74
CA ALA A 650 23.24 19.95 -0.42
C ALA A 650 24.30 18.87 -0.15
N THR A 651 24.00 17.62 -0.49
CA THR A 651 24.93 16.49 -0.33
C THR A 651 26.21 16.72 -1.11
N THR A 652 26.13 17.21 -2.36
CA THR A 652 27.31 17.51 -3.18
C THR A 652 28.19 18.56 -2.49
N THR A 653 27.62 19.67 -2.04
CA THR A 653 28.36 20.74 -1.36
C THR A 653 28.95 20.27 -0.03
N LEU A 654 28.17 19.59 0.81
CA LEU A 654 28.62 19.07 2.10
C LEU A 654 29.65 17.96 1.96
N ASN A 655 29.58 17.17 0.89
CA ASN A 655 30.60 16.16 0.56
C ASN A 655 31.93 16.80 0.20
N ARG A 656 31.92 17.88 -0.60
CA ARG A 656 33.12 18.66 -0.87
C ARG A 656 33.72 19.22 0.43
N ILE A 657 32.92 19.88 1.26
CA ILE A 657 33.37 20.45 2.54
C ILE A 657 33.93 19.36 3.47
N SER A 658 33.19 18.26 3.65
CA SER A 658 33.64 17.11 4.45
C SER A 658 34.96 16.54 3.92
N PHE A 659 35.12 16.41 2.62
CA PHE A 659 36.34 15.87 2.04
C PHE A 659 37.52 16.84 2.18
N GLU A 660 37.32 18.14 1.96
CA GLU A 660 38.37 19.15 2.12
C GLU A 660 38.88 19.22 3.55
N THR A 661 37.96 19.22 4.52
CA THR A 661 38.25 19.41 5.96
C THR A 661 38.64 18.13 6.68
N THR A 662 38.02 17.00 6.32
CA THR A 662 38.19 15.73 7.02
C THR A 662 38.75 14.63 6.11
N LYS A 663 39.04 14.86 4.83
CA LYS A 663 39.51 13.81 3.90
C LYS A 663 38.61 12.57 3.79
N GLN A 664 37.32 12.71 4.13
CA GLN A 664 36.31 11.66 4.04
C GLN A 664 35.03 12.21 3.41
N SER A 665 34.31 11.36 2.68
CA SER A 665 33.01 11.71 2.10
C SER A 665 31.96 12.01 3.18
N PHE A 666 30.92 12.77 2.83
CA PHE A 666 29.89 13.23 3.76
C PHE A 666 29.19 12.08 4.51
N TYR A 667 28.90 10.98 3.79
CA TYR A 667 28.26 9.79 4.34
C TYR A 667 29.24 8.68 4.74
N ALA A 668 30.54 8.95 4.84
CA ALA A 668 31.50 7.97 5.34
C ALA A 668 31.14 7.52 6.77
N ALA A 669 31.45 6.27 7.10
CA ALA A 669 31.39 5.82 8.49
C ALA A 669 32.32 6.70 9.35
N ARG A 670 31.79 7.23 10.45
CA ARG A 670 32.48 8.24 11.25
C ARG A 670 33.05 7.64 12.52
N GLU A 671 34.33 7.88 12.77
CA GLU A 671 34.98 7.57 14.04
C GLU A 671 34.58 8.63 15.09
N LYS A 672 34.08 8.17 16.24
CA LYS A 672 33.62 9.03 17.34
C LYS A 672 34.75 9.90 17.90
N ASP A 673 35.98 9.38 17.91
CA ASP A 673 37.16 10.03 18.50
C ASP A 673 38.10 10.65 17.46
N ARG A 674 37.61 10.91 16.23
CA ARG A 674 38.46 11.38 15.13
C ARG A 674 39.32 12.59 15.47
N LEU A 675 38.71 13.65 16.01
CA LEU A 675 39.42 14.88 16.36
C LEU A 675 40.49 14.61 17.45
N LYS A 676 40.17 13.72 18.40
CA LYS A 676 41.09 13.31 19.45
C LYS A 676 42.30 12.57 18.85
N ASN A 677 42.08 11.67 17.90
CA ASN A 677 43.14 10.94 17.20
C ASN A 677 44.01 11.88 16.35
N GLU A 678 43.41 12.85 15.67
CA GLU A 678 44.10 13.86 14.88
C GLU A 678 45.04 14.72 15.74
N LEU A 679 44.56 15.17 16.91
CA LEU A 679 45.34 15.97 17.85
C LEU A 679 46.31 15.13 18.71
N ALA A 680 46.19 13.81 18.70
CA ALA A 680 47.14 12.89 19.33
C ALA A 680 48.36 12.57 18.44
N GLY A 681 48.34 12.95 17.15
CA GLY A 681 49.43 12.76 16.19
C GLY A 681 50.38 13.96 16.07
N PRO A 682 51.52 13.82 15.38
CA PRO A 682 52.39 14.95 15.03
C PRO A 682 51.65 15.98 14.14
N PRO A 683 51.89 17.29 14.28
CA PRO A 683 52.86 17.94 15.17
C PRO A 683 52.36 18.14 16.62
N TRP A 684 51.07 17.91 16.91
CA TRP A 684 50.40 18.20 18.17
C TRP A 684 50.87 17.34 19.36
N SER A 685 51.23 16.09 19.09
CA SER A 685 51.70 15.14 20.10
C SER A 685 52.98 15.61 20.79
N SER A 686 53.89 16.25 20.06
CA SER A 686 55.14 16.81 20.61
C SER A 686 54.87 17.90 21.65
N ILE A 687 53.94 18.81 21.35
CA ILE A 687 53.50 19.88 22.24
C ILE A 687 52.86 19.30 23.49
N THR A 688 52.02 18.27 23.33
CA THR A 688 51.39 17.55 24.45
C THR A 688 52.43 16.97 25.41
N GLN A 689 53.44 16.27 24.87
CA GLN A 689 54.52 15.67 25.67
C GLN A 689 55.37 16.72 26.39
N GLU A 690 55.62 17.87 25.78
CA GLU A 690 56.36 18.97 26.40
C GLU A 690 55.58 19.60 27.56
N ILE A 691 54.26 19.75 27.44
CA ILE A 691 53.39 20.23 28.53
C ILE A 691 53.36 19.22 29.68
N ASP A 692 53.22 17.93 29.36
CA ASP A 692 53.18 16.85 30.36
C ASP A 692 54.50 16.75 31.17
N LYS A 693 55.62 17.27 30.64
CA LYS A 693 56.91 17.39 31.37
C LYS A 693 56.96 18.62 32.27
N LEU A 694 56.24 19.69 31.93
CA LEU A 694 56.25 20.93 32.71
C LEU A 694 55.37 20.83 33.95
N ILE A 695 54.34 19.98 33.91
CA ILE A 695 53.26 19.93 34.90
C ILE A 695 52.79 18.50 35.14
N SER A 696 52.68 18.13 36.41
CA SER A 696 52.23 16.81 36.82
C SER A 696 50.70 16.70 36.91
N LYS A 697 50.19 15.47 36.87
CA LYS A 697 48.77 15.18 37.17
C LYS A 697 48.36 15.66 38.57
N GLU A 698 49.31 15.64 39.51
CA GLU A 698 49.15 16.15 40.87
C GLU A 698 48.99 17.67 40.90
N ASP A 699 49.76 18.41 40.09
CA ASP A 699 49.60 19.86 39.96
C ASP A 699 48.23 20.22 39.37
N PHE A 700 47.73 19.41 38.44
CA PHE A 700 46.41 19.58 37.85
C PHE A 700 45.27 19.32 38.84
N SER A 701 45.37 18.30 39.72
CA SER A 701 44.32 17.96 40.68
C SER A 701 43.98 19.11 41.65
N GLN A 702 44.90 20.07 41.81
CA GLN A 702 44.72 21.27 42.63
C GLN A 702 43.89 22.37 41.95
N LEU A 703 43.57 22.26 40.65
CA LEU A 703 42.72 23.23 39.97
C LEU A 703 41.23 23.01 40.30
N PRO A 704 40.44 24.08 40.52
CA PRO A 704 39.02 23.96 40.89
C PRO A 704 38.15 23.17 39.91
N TRP A 705 38.56 23.11 38.64
CA TRP A 705 37.83 22.42 37.58
C TRP A 705 38.35 21.01 37.27
N ALA A 706 39.45 20.57 37.89
CA ALA A 706 40.00 19.23 37.71
C ALA A 706 39.07 18.12 38.25
N ARG A 707 38.13 18.46 39.14
CA ARG A 707 37.08 17.53 39.61
C ARG A 707 36.07 17.13 38.53
N TYR A 708 35.98 17.88 37.43
CA TYR A 708 35.00 17.66 36.36
C TYR A 708 35.59 17.00 35.11
N GLN A 709 36.92 16.93 35.00
CA GLN A 709 37.59 16.37 33.82
C GLN A 709 38.96 15.80 34.22
N SER A 710 39.28 14.59 33.78
CA SER A 710 40.59 13.99 34.05
C SER A 710 41.68 14.64 33.20
N TYR A 711 42.91 14.67 33.70
CA TYR A 711 44.06 15.24 32.98
C TYR A 711 44.29 14.56 31.62
N ASP A 712 44.11 13.25 31.56
CA ASP A 712 44.26 12.47 30.31
C ASP A 712 43.09 12.71 29.32
N GLY A 713 41.98 13.26 29.80
CA GLY A 713 40.81 13.64 29.00
C GLY A 713 40.83 15.08 28.51
N LEU A 714 41.90 15.85 28.80
CA LEU A 714 42.03 17.25 28.34
C LEU A 714 42.44 17.31 26.87
N THR A 715 41.85 18.24 26.11
CA THR A 715 42.38 18.62 24.80
C THR A 715 43.74 19.32 24.95
N LEU A 716 44.51 19.40 23.87
CA LEU A 716 45.81 20.07 23.88
C LEU A 716 45.71 21.52 24.37
N TRP A 717 44.74 22.29 23.88
CA TRP A 717 44.50 23.65 24.36
C TRP A 717 44.13 23.68 25.85
N GLN A 718 43.26 22.76 26.31
CA GLN A 718 42.91 22.66 27.73
C GLN A 718 44.13 22.33 28.61
N LYS A 719 45.06 21.50 28.11
CA LYS A 719 46.33 21.23 28.81
C LYS A 719 47.21 22.48 28.88
N ILE A 720 47.32 23.25 27.81
CA ILE A 720 48.03 24.55 27.80
C ILE A 720 47.38 25.51 28.81
N TYR A 721 46.06 25.61 28.80
CA TYR A 721 45.33 26.51 29.69
C TYR A 721 45.44 26.08 31.17
N ALA A 722 45.30 24.78 31.45
CA ALA A 722 45.58 24.21 32.77
C ALA A 722 47.00 24.56 33.22
N ALA A 723 47.95 24.47 32.29
CA ALA A 723 49.34 24.73 32.61
C ALA A 723 49.60 26.16 33.05
N GLN A 724 48.99 27.12 32.36
CA GLN A 724 49.04 28.52 32.72
C GLN A 724 48.35 28.78 34.07
N GLN A 725 47.18 28.18 34.30
CA GLN A 725 46.45 28.34 35.57
C GLN A 725 47.24 27.81 36.77
N ILE A 726 48.00 26.73 36.60
CA ILE A 726 48.85 26.16 37.66
C ILE A 726 50.00 27.10 38.01
N ILE A 727 50.68 27.66 37.00
CA ILE A 727 51.74 28.66 37.25
C ILE A 727 51.16 29.88 37.97
N LEU A 728 50.01 30.38 37.52
CA LEU A 728 49.34 31.52 38.15
C LEU A 728 48.88 31.20 39.59
N SER A 729 48.39 29.99 39.85
CA SER A 729 47.97 29.53 41.17
C SER A 729 49.15 29.44 42.14
N LYS A 730 50.28 28.88 41.70
CA LYS A 730 51.53 28.84 42.49
C LYS A 730 52.02 30.26 42.79
N LEU A 731 51.98 31.16 41.81
CA LEU A 731 52.32 32.58 42.04
C LEU A 731 51.37 33.26 43.03
N LYS A 732 50.06 32.96 42.98
CA LYS A 732 49.07 33.46 43.95
C LYS A 732 49.29 32.92 45.36
N LYS A 733 49.76 31.69 45.50
CA LYS A 733 50.05 31.07 46.78
C LYS A 733 51.33 31.62 47.40
N ASP A 734 52.42 31.65 46.63
CA ASP A 734 53.76 31.87 47.16
C ASP A 734 54.23 33.34 47.04
N ALA A 735 53.53 34.15 46.24
CA ALA A 735 53.87 35.55 45.96
C ALA A 735 52.63 36.47 45.90
N LEU A 736 51.63 36.24 46.76
CA LEU A 736 50.36 36.98 46.75
C LEU A 736 50.55 38.51 46.84
N TYR A 737 51.46 38.96 47.70
CA TYR A 737 51.74 40.38 47.91
C TYR A 737 52.35 41.03 46.67
N TYR A 738 53.23 40.31 45.96
CA TYR A 738 53.77 40.76 44.68
C TYR A 738 52.66 41.00 43.65
N ILE A 739 51.71 40.07 43.53
CA ILE A 739 50.57 40.23 42.62
C ILE A 739 49.71 41.46 42.99
N LYS A 740 49.38 41.65 44.28
CA LYS A 740 48.58 42.79 44.75
C LYS A 740 49.27 44.14 44.49
N ILE A 741 50.59 44.19 44.66
CA ILE A 741 51.39 45.40 44.43
C ILE A 741 51.52 45.66 42.92
N ARG A 742 51.72 44.61 42.11
CA ARG A 742 51.76 44.75 40.64
C ARG A 742 50.42 45.21 40.07
N SER A 743 49.29 44.78 40.63
CA SER A 743 47.96 45.25 40.18
C SER A 743 47.70 46.73 40.48
N SER A 744 48.47 47.36 41.37
CA SER A 744 48.44 48.80 41.66
C SER A 744 49.59 49.59 41.02
N GLY A 745 50.37 48.95 40.12
CA GLY A 745 51.48 49.59 39.41
C GLY A 745 52.82 49.59 40.16
N GLY A 746 52.88 49.08 41.39
CA GLY A 746 54.10 48.96 42.18
C GLY A 746 54.95 47.72 41.84
N PHE A 747 56.07 47.55 42.54
CA PHE A 747 56.92 46.35 42.48
C PHE A 747 57.45 45.99 43.86
N GLN A 748 57.42 44.71 44.21
CA GLN A 748 57.98 44.17 45.45
C GLN A 748 58.84 42.94 45.11
N PRO A 749 60.10 42.87 45.57
CA PRO A 749 60.92 41.69 45.35
C PRO A 749 60.32 40.48 46.08
N VAL A 750 60.26 39.38 45.35
CA VAL A 750 59.99 38.03 45.81
C VAL A 750 61.33 37.30 45.86
N ALA A 751 61.51 36.42 46.84
CA ALA A 751 62.72 35.62 46.96
C ALA A 751 62.99 34.83 45.65
N ASP A 752 64.24 34.84 45.21
CA ASP A 752 64.67 34.20 43.96
C ASP A 752 64.26 32.71 43.89
N GLN A 753 64.30 32.01 45.02
CA GLN A 753 63.88 30.61 45.15
C GLN A 753 62.39 30.35 44.81
N ILE A 754 61.55 31.39 44.85
CA ILE A 754 60.11 31.32 44.54
C ILE A 754 59.85 31.79 43.10
N ILE A 755 60.41 32.94 42.71
CA ILE A 755 60.06 33.59 41.44
C ILE A 755 60.81 33.03 40.24
N ARG A 756 62.09 32.68 40.38
CA ARG A 756 62.94 32.20 39.27
C ARG A 756 62.43 30.86 38.69
N PRO A 757 62.03 29.86 39.49
CA PRO A 757 61.45 28.64 38.96
C PRO A 757 60.12 28.87 38.21
N LEU A 758 59.30 29.83 38.64
CA LEU A 758 58.04 30.18 37.99
C LEU A 758 58.27 30.96 36.69
N GLU A 759 59.23 31.88 36.67
CA GLU A 759 59.66 32.61 35.48
C GLU A 759 60.21 31.67 34.39
N GLU A 760 61.09 30.74 34.77
CA GLU A 760 61.62 29.74 33.85
C GLU A 760 60.53 28.80 33.31
N LYS A 761 59.61 28.36 34.17
CA LYS A 761 58.46 27.54 33.75
C LYS A 761 57.54 28.32 32.82
N TRP A 762 57.30 29.62 33.08
CA TRP A 762 56.50 30.45 32.19
C TRP A 762 57.20 30.68 30.84
N LYS A 763 58.50 30.99 30.81
CA LYS A 763 59.27 31.14 29.57
C LYS A 763 59.19 29.89 28.69
N LYS A 764 59.38 28.70 29.30
CA LYS A 764 59.25 27.41 28.60
C LYS A 764 57.82 27.16 28.10
N LEU A 765 56.81 27.39 28.94
CA LEU A 765 55.41 27.21 28.55
C LEU A 765 54.97 28.20 27.47
N ARG A 766 55.43 29.46 27.54
CA ARG A 766 55.13 30.51 26.55
C ARG A 766 55.67 30.16 25.18
N GLN A 767 56.90 29.63 25.08
CA GLN A 767 57.46 29.11 23.81
C GLN A 767 56.62 27.97 23.22
N ILE A 768 56.11 27.08 24.08
CA ILE A 768 55.18 26.01 23.67
C ILE A 768 53.86 26.62 23.16
N CYS A 769 53.34 27.66 23.83
CA CYS A 769 52.14 28.37 23.39
C CYS A 769 52.35 29.06 22.02
N GLU A 770 53.50 29.70 21.78
CA GLU A 770 53.82 30.33 20.49
C GLU A 770 53.90 29.29 19.36
N ARG A 771 54.55 28.14 19.61
CA ARG A 771 54.58 27.03 18.65
C ARG A 771 53.19 26.48 18.37
N TYR A 772 52.38 26.30 19.41
CA TYR A 772 50.99 25.88 19.27
C TYR A 772 50.19 26.89 18.44
N ASP A 773 50.27 28.19 18.74
CA ASP A 773 49.53 29.23 18.02
C ASP A 773 49.97 29.34 16.55
N ASN A 774 51.26 29.17 16.26
CA ASN A 774 51.79 29.15 14.89
C ASN A 774 51.27 27.95 14.08
N LEU A 775 51.10 26.79 14.71
CA LEU A 775 50.51 25.60 14.07
C LEU A 775 48.99 25.70 13.95
N ALA A 776 48.32 26.25 14.96
CA ALA A 776 46.86 26.35 15.02
C ALA A 776 46.30 27.42 14.10
N LYS A 777 47.03 28.52 13.86
CA LYS A 777 46.58 29.63 13.02
C LYS A 777 46.17 29.22 11.60
N PRO A 778 47.02 28.58 10.77
CA PRO A 778 46.65 28.22 9.40
C PRO A 778 45.49 27.22 9.34
N GLU A 779 45.46 26.23 10.24
CA GLU A 779 44.37 25.26 10.36
C GLU A 779 43.04 25.93 10.75
N ARG A 780 43.09 26.87 11.71
CA ARG A 780 41.92 27.64 12.13
C ARG A 780 41.40 28.54 11.01
N GLU A 781 42.29 29.28 10.34
CA GLU A 781 41.91 30.17 9.24
C GLU A 781 41.23 29.39 8.10
N ALA A 782 41.73 28.18 7.78
CA ALA A 782 41.14 27.31 6.78
C ALA A 782 39.70 26.86 7.10
N ILE A 783 39.35 26.72 8.38
CA ILE A 783 38.03 26.21 8.80
C ILE A 783 37.10 27.28 9.40
N THR A 784 37.54 28.53 9.56
CA THR A 784 36.76 29.58 10.25
C THR A 784 35.42 29.89 9.57
N ARG A 785 35.36 29.85 8.23
CA ARG A 785 34.12 30.12 7.47
C ARG A 785 33.26 28.88 7.22
N VAL A 786 33.81 27.69 7.48
CA VAL A 786 33.18 26.42 7.16
C VAL A 786 31.85 26.18 7.92
N PRO A 787 31.67 26.55 9.20
CA PRO A 787 30.39 26.39 9.88
C PRO A 787 29.21 27.08 9.15
N GLU A 788 29.44 28.31 8.66
CA GLU A 788 28.43 29.08 7.93
C GLU A 788 28.13 28.44 6.57
N GLU A 789 29.14 27.91 5.88
CA GLU A 789 28.96 27.19 4.60
C GLU A 789 28.18 25.88 4.78
N ILE A 790 28.45 25.12 5.85
CA ILE A 790 27.71 23.90 6.19
C ILE A 790 26.24 24.23 6.45
N GLU A 791 25.97 25.29 7.21
CA GLU A 791 24.61 25.71 7.56
C GLU A 791 23.85 26.18 6.32
N LYS A 792 24.46 27.03 5.48
CA LYS A 792 23.87 27.48 4.21
C LYS A 792 23.57 26.33 3.25
N ALA A 793 24.47 25.33 3.15
CA ALA A 793 24.26 24.18 2.27
C ALA A 793 23.14 23.27 2.76
N ALA A 794 22.98 23.08 4.08
CA ALA A 794 21.96 22.22 4.65
C ALA A 794 20.56 22.87 4.76
N GLN A 795 20.51 24.19 4.88
CA GLN A 795 19.28 24.95 5.13
C GLN A 795 18.12 24.61 4.17
N PRO A 796 18.31 24.55 2.83
CA PRO A 796 17.21 24.24 1.92
C PRO A 796 16.61 22.85 2.17
N VAL A 797 17.42 21.86 2.57
CA VAL A 797 16.94 20.51 2.87
C VAL A 797 16.10 20.48 4.13
N ILE A 798 16.61 21.11 5.21
CA ILE A 798 15.95 21.17 6.52
C ILE A 798 14.62 21.93 6.41
N GLU A 799 14.60 23.08 5.72
CA GLU A 799 13.37 23.85 5.53
C GLU A 799 12.33 23.09 4.71
N THR A 800 12.76 22.41 3.65
CA THR A 800 11.85 21.60 2.81
C THR A 800 11.25 20.49 3.62
N TYR A 801 12.08 19.71 4.33
CA TYR A 801 11.60 18.63 5.18
C TYR A 801 10.66 19.17 6.26
N THR A 802 10.95 20.31 6.88
CA THR A 802 10.10 20.88 7.94
C THR A 802 8.71 21.28 7.42
N LYS A 803 8.66 21.94 6.26
CA LYS A 803 7.40 22.41 5.62
C LYS A 803 6.63 21.30 4.90
N MET A 804 7.28 20.17 4.64
CA MET A 804 6.70 19.04 3.91
C MET A 804 5.49 18.44 4.65
N PRO A 805 4.39 18.11 3.95
CA PRO A 805 3.25 17.39 4.53
C PRO A 805 3.64 16.00 5.04
N MET A 806 2.90 15.48 6.02
CA MET A 806 3.25 14.22 6.68
C MET A 806 3.36 13.00 5.73
N PRO A 807 2.48 12.80 4.73
CA PRO A 807 2.60 11.68 3.78
C PRO A 807 3.93 11.70 3.02
N SER A 808 4.33 12.86 2.49
CA SER A 808 5.62 13.05 1.82
C SER A 808 6.80 12.87 2.79
N LYS A 809 6.68 13.38 4.03
CA LYS A 809 7.74 13.25 5.07
C LYS A 809 8.07 11.79 5.36
N ARG A 810 7.06 10.92 5.47
CA ARG A 810 7.27 9.49 5.75
C ARG A 810 8.13 8.83 4.67
N VAL A 811 7.89 9.16 3.39
CA VAL A 811 8.62 8.58 2.25
C VAL A 811 10.11 8.90 2.32
N VAL A 812 10.47 10.13 2.70
CA VAL A 812 11.88 10.57 2.75
C VAL A 812 12.46 10.56 4.17
N ALA A 813 11.76 10.01 5.17
CA ALA A 813 12.16 10.08 6.57
C ALA A 813 13.52 9.41 6.82
N TYR A 814 13.76 8.25 6.19
CA TYR A 814 15.04 7.55 6.30
C TYR A 814 16.18 8.32 5.63
N GLU A 815 15.94 8.87 4.42
CA GLU A 815 16.90 9.73 3.72
C GLU A 815 17.26 10.96 4.56
N HIS A 816 16.25 11.57 5.20
CA HIS A 816 16.42 12.73 6.06
C HIS A 816 17.14 12.43 7.38
N ASP A 817 16.85 11.31 8.03
CA ASP A 817 17.55 10.86 9.24
C ASP A 817 19.04 10.64 8.94
N ARG A 818 19.34 9.94 7.83
CA ARG A 818 20.72 9.73 7.38
C ARG A 818 21.43 11.05 7.08
N PHE A 819 20.77 11.96 6.35
CA PHE A 819 21.29 13.30 6.07
C PHE A 819 21.56 14.08 7.36
N SER A 820 20.60 14.11 8.27
CA SER A 820 20.67 14.87 9.52
C SER A 820 21.80 14.37 10.41
N LYS A 821 21.97 13.05 10.55
CA LYS A 821 23.08 12.46 11.31
C LYS A 821 24.45 12.86 10.75
N ALA A 822 24.62 12.79 9.43
CA ALA A 822 25.87 13.18 8.76
C ALA A 822 26.15 14.69 8.88
N TYR A 823 25.10 15.51 8.72
CA TYR A 823 25.15 16.96 8.90
C TYR A 823 25.57 17.34 10.32
N TRP A 824 24.90 16.80 11.34
CA TRP A 824 25.19 17.10 12.74
C TRP A 824 26.61 16.71 13.12
N TRP A 825 27.05 15.52 12.70
CA TRP A 825 28.43 15.10 12.95
C TRP A 825 29.45 16.07 12.34
N LEU A 826 29.27 16.48 11.07
CA LEU A 826 30.21 17.38 10.40
C LEU A 826 30.24 18.76 11.08
N ARG A 827 29.07 19.29 11.43
CA ARG A 827 28.93 20.56 12.15
C ARG A 827 29.60 20.52 13.52
N GLU A 828 29.38 19.46 14.30
CA GLU A 828 30.00 19.27 15.60
C GLU A 828 31.52 19.09 15.48
N TYR A 829 32.00 18.29 14.52
CA TYR A 829 33.43 18.07 14.31
C TYR A 829 34.15 19.40 14.01
N ILE A 830 33.64 20.22 13.09
CA ILE A 830 34.25 21.50 12.75
C ILE A 830 34.21 22.47 13.92
N SER A 831 33.09 22.52 14.66
CA SER A 831 32.96 23.38 15.85
C SER A 831 33.95 22.98 16.94
N ASN A 832 34.07 21.68 17.23
CA ASN A 832 35.03 21.15 18.20
C ASN A 832 36.48 21.35 17.74
N LYS A 833 36.76 21.26 16.44
CA LYS A 833 38.10 21.55 15.89
C LYS A 833 38.46 23.02 16.04
N LEU A 834 37.53 23.94 15.78
CA LEU A 834 37.71 25.37 16.04
C LEU A 834 37.97 25.66 17.52
N GLU A 835 37.23 25.02 18.42
CA GLU A 835 37.42 25.12 19.87
C GLU A 835 38.82 24.65 20.30
N ALA A 836 39.28 23.52 19.75
CA ALA A 836 40.59 22.94 20.05
C ALA A 836 41.79 23.72 19.47
N LEU A 837 41.54 24.67 18.54
CA LEU A 837 42.53 25.52 17.87
C LEU A 837 42.45 27.00 18.30
N LYS A 838 41.81 27.27 19.45
CA LYS A 838 41.74 28.62 20.04
C LYS A 838 43.13 29.18 20.33
N PRO A 839 43.36 30.50 20.16
CA PRO A 839 44.64 31.10 20.52
C PRO A 839 44.97 30.86 22.01
N ALA A 840 46.22 30.47 22.27
CA ALA A 840 46.75 30.25 23.62
C ALA A 840 47.30 31.54 24.26
N LEU A 841 47.69 32.55 23.46
CA LEU A 841 48.33 33.79 23.95
C LEU A 841 47.53 35.08 23.79
N LEU A 842 46.48 35.10 22.96
CA LEU A 842 45.75 36.34 22.62
C LEU A 842 44.41 36.48 23.37
N PRO A 843 44.04 37.69 23.85
CA PRO A 843 42.67 38.01 24.24
C PRO A 843 41.70 37.98 23.03
N PRO A 844 40.41 37.71 23.24
CA PRO A 844 39.73 37.44 24.51
C PRO A 844 39.85 35.98 24.99
N THR A 845 40.51 35.09 24.24
CA THR A 845 40.43 33.65 24.46
C THR A 845 41.29 33.14 25.62
N ASN A 846 42.28 33.91 26.09
CA ASN A 846 43.10 33.50 27.23
C ASN A 846 43.68 34.65 28.07
N SER A 847 42.91 35.11 29.07
CA SER A 847 43.34 36.18 29.98
C SER A 847 44.47 35.78 30.93
N VAL A 848 44.73 34.47 31.11
CA VAL A 848 45.72 33.94 32.05
C VAL A 848 47.13 34.14 31.51
N ALA A 849 47.34 33.85 30.22
CA ALA A 849 48.62 34.08 29.54
C ALA A 849 49.07 35.55 29.65
N VAL A 850 48.15 36.49 29.42
CA VAL A 850 48.42 37.94 29.53
C VAL A 850 48.78 38.33 30.97
N GLN A 851 48.11 37.75 31.96
CA GLN A 851 48.46 37.99 33.37
C GLN A 851 49.87 37.46 33.69
N LEU A 852 50.23 36.27 33.20
CA LEU A 852 51.56 35.70 33.41
C LEU A 852 52.66 36.50 32.70
N ASP A 853 52.42 37.00 31.48
CA ASP A 853 53.35 37.90 30.80
C ASP A 853 53.59 39.18 31.62
N ASN A 854 52.53 39.80 32.16
CA ASN A 854 52.64 40.99 32.99
C ASN A 854 53.35 40.76 34.33
N LEU A 855 53.23 39.55 34.89
CA LEU A 855 53.71 39.22 36.23
C LEU A 855 55.11 38.56 36.23
N LEU A 856 55.47 37.79 35.21
CA LEU A 856 56.70 36.98 35.23
C LEU A 856 57.70 37.40 34.16
N LEU A 857 57.25 37.75 32.95
CA LEU A 857 58.17 37.97 31.82
C LEU A 857 59.10 39.18 32.04
N ASN A 858 58.59 40.23 32.69
CA ASN A 858 59.32 41.46 32.99
C ASN A 858 59.88 41.50 34.42
N TYR A 859 59.77 40.41 35.20
CA TYR A 859 60.15 40.41 36.61
C TYR A 859 61.63 40.75 36.80
N SER A 860 62.56 40.12 36.07
CA SER A 860 63.99 40.39 36.18
C SER A 860 64.35 41.85 35.87
N ALA A 861 63.76 42.44 34.82
CA ALA A 861 64.01 43.84 34.45
C ALA A 861 63.46 44.82 35.50
N LEU A 862 62.29 44.51 36.08
CA LEU A 862 61.70 45.30 37.16
C LEU A 862 62.47 45.12 38.47
N TYR A 863 63.01 43.93 38.74
CA TYR A 863 63.89 43.66 39.88
C TYR A 863 65.21 44.40 39.76
N ASP A 864 65.83 44.42 38.57
CA ASP A 864 67.06 45.18 38.31
C ASP A 864 66.82 46.70 38.42
N LYS A 865 65.66 47.19 37.97
CA LYS A 865 65.26 48.59 38.17
C LYS A 865 65.06 48.90 39.66
N TRP A 866 64.31 48.07 40.37
CA TRP A 866 64.10 48.20 41.82
C TRP A 866 65.42 48.12 42.60
N ARG A 867 66.34 47.22 42.22
CA ARG A 867 67.68 47.10 42.82
C ARG A 867 68.51 48.35 42.55
N LYS A 868 68.50 48.90 41.33
CA LYS A 868 69.17 50.16 41.01
C LYS A 868 68.56 51.35 41.77
N ASP A 869 67.23 51.40 41.90
CA ASP A 869 66.53 52.44 42.67
C ASP A 869 66.86 52.34 44.17
N GLN A 870 67.05 51.13 44.72
CA GLN A 870 67.53 50.89 46.09
C GLN A 870 69.01 51.25 46.26
N GLU A 871 69.89 50.87 45.34
CA GLU A 871 71.32 51.24 45.34
C GLU A 871 71.54 52.75 45.15
N GLU A 872 70.65 53.43 44.41
CA GLU A 872 70.65 54.88 44.26
C GLU A 872 70.05 55.58 45.49
N ALA A 873 69.09 54.96 46.18
CA ALA A 873 68.61 55.40 47.49
C ALA A 873 69.67 55.22 48.59
N GLU A 874 70.44 54.13 48.57
CA GLU A 874 71.60 53.90 49.45
C GLU A 874 72.74 54.87 49.14
N ARG A 875 73.06 55.15 47.86
CA ARG A 875 74.00 56.22 47.50
C ARG A 875 73.53 57.60 47.94
N ARG A 876 72.22 57.89 47.85
CA ARG A 876 71.62 59.11 48.41
C ARG A 876 71.66 59.14 49.93
N MET A 877 71.58 58.00 50.64
CA MET A 877 71.74 57.93 52.10
C MET A 877 73.21 58.07 52.54
N GLU A 878 74.18 57.57 51.78
CA GLU A 878 75.62 57.71 52.06
C GLU A 878 76.13 59.13 51.71
N GLU A 879 75.65 59.76 50.63
CA GLU A 879 75.88 61.18 50.33
C GLU A 879 75.10 62.12 51.27
N ALA A 880 73.91 61.72 51.73
CA ALA A 880 73.18 62.43 52.78
C ALA A 880 73.90 62.31 54.13
N ARG A 881 74.52 61.18 54.47
CA ARG A 881 75.28 61.02 55.72
C ARG A 881 76.53 61.93 55.77
N ARG A 882 77.23 62.14 54.64
CA ARG A 882 78.31 63.15 54.52
C ARG A 882 77.81 64.61 54.50
N ARG A 883 76.64 64.89 53.91
CA ARG A 883 76.05 66.26 53.90
C ARG A 883 75.27 66.60 55.19
N PHE A 884 74.81 65.61 55.95
CA PHE A 884 74.10 65.78 57.22
C PHE A 884 75.07 66.02 58.38
N GLU A 885 76.30 65.48 58.35
CA GLU A 885 77.35 65.81 59.34
C GLU A 885 77.92 67.25 59.18
N GLU A 886 77.99 67.79 57.95
CA GLU A 886 78.41 69.18 57.70
C GLU A 886 77.27 70.21 57.84
N GLU A 887 76.01 69.81 57.61
CA GLU A 887 74.84 70.71 57.69
C GLU A 887 74.18 70.73 59.07
N GLN A 888 74.37 69.70 59.92
CA GLN A 888 73.98 69.73 61.34
C GLN A 888 74.85 70.70 62.16
N LYS A 889 76.16 70.76 61.89
CA LYS A 889 77.06 71.75 62.53
C LYS A 889 76.74 73.20 62.17
N ARG A 890 76.20 73.47 60.97
CA ARG A 890 75.85 74.81 60.50
C ARG A 890 74.43 75.25 60.91
N LYS A 891 73.48 74.32 61.11
CA LYS A 891 72.12 74.62 61.61
C LYS A 891 72.06 74.72 63.14
N GLU A 892 72.87 73.97 63.89
CA GLU A 892 72.97 74.11 65.35
C GLU A 892 73.62 75.43 65.81
N GLU A 893 74.52 76.03 65.02
CA GLU A 893 75.16 77.32 65.34
C GLU A 893 74.28 78.54 65.02
N GLU A 894 73.47 78.46 63.94
CA GLU A 894 72.52 79.51 63.53
C GLU A 894 71.27 79.53 64.45
N GLU A 895 70.75 78.35 64.84
CA GLU A 895 69.63 78.23 65.81
C GLU A 895 70.06 78.63 67.23
N LYS A 896 71.29 78.34 67.65
CA LYS A 896 71.83 78.85 68.93
C LYS A 896 71.99 80.37 68.95
N ARG A 897 72.41 81.01 67.83
CA ARG A 897 72.49 82.48 67.73
C ARG A 897 71.13 83.15 67.74
N GLN A 898 70.12 82.55 67.11
CA GLN A 898 68.75 83.08 67.09
C GLN A 898 68.05 82.89 68.45
N ALA A 899 68.24 81.74 69.11
CA ALA A 899 67.74 81.51 70.47
C ALA A 899 68.41 82.44 71.51
N GLN A 900 69.71 82.69 71.37
CA GLN A 900 70.44 83.61 72.26
C GLN A 900 69.96 85.07 72.12
N ARG A 901 69.76 85.55 70.89
CA ARG A 901 69.19 86.89 70.62
C ARG A 901 67.77 87.04 71.18
N SER A 902 66.94 86.01 71.06
CA SER A 902 65.58 86.03 71.64
C SER A 902 65.61 86.07 73.18
N ILE A 903 66.51 85.34 73.83
CA ILE A 903 66.69 85.39 75.30
C ILE A 903 67.22 86.78 75.72
N GLU A 904 68.15 87.38 74.97
CA GLU A 904 68.64 88.74 75.23
C GLU A 904 67.53 89.80 75.12
N ASN A 905 66.68 89.71 74.10
CA ASN A 905 65.53 90.61 73.92
C ASN A 905 64.50 90.48 75.05
N ILE A 906 64.28 89.27 75.58
CA ILE A 906 63.39 89.05 76.73
C ILE A 906 64.03 89.60 78.02
N LYS A 907 65.34 89.44 78.23
CA LYS A 907 66.03 90.06 79.37
C LYS A 907 65.98 91.59 79.30
N ALA A 908 66.13 92.15 78.10
CA ALA A 908 66.00 93.59 77.85
C ALA A 908 64.57 94.08 78.12
N LEU A 909 63.54 93.31 77.73
CA LEU A 909 62.15 93.59 78.07
C LEU A 909 61.98 93.73 79.59
N TYR A 910 62.39 92.76 80.40
CA TYR A 910 62.21 92.84 81.86
C TYR A 910 63.05 93.93 82.53
N THR A 911 64.21 94.25 81.97
CA THR A 911 65.03 95.39 82.44
C THR A 911 64.31 96.72 82.17
N ASN A 912 63.76 96.89 80.97
CA ASN A 912 63.01 98.08 80.60
C ASN A 912 61.67 98.17 81.33
N PHE A 913 61.01 97.04 81.55
CA PHE A 913 59.79 96.93 82.34
C PHE A 913 60.04 97.36 83.79
N LYS A 914 61.11 96.84 84.41
CA LYS A 914 61.57 97.27 85.73
C LYS A 914 61.80 98.78 85.77
N ASN A 915 62.55 99.34 84.83
CA ASN A 915 62.85 100.76 84.81
C ASN A 915 61.58 101.62 84.64
N ALA A 916 60.64 101.18 83.81
CA ALA A 916 59.34 101.83 83.65
C ALA A 916 58.51 101.79 84.94
N TYR A 917 58.59 100.67 85.67
CA TYR A 917 57.88 100.49 86.94
C TYR A 917 58.49 101.36 88.06
N GLU A 918 59.81 101.36 88.21
CA GLU A 918 60.52 102.16 89.22
C GLU A 918 60.47 103.67 88.94
N SER A 919 60.41 104.06 87.66
CA SER A 919 60.15 105.45 87.25
C SER A 919 58.68 105.85 87.34
N LYS A 920 57.81 104.93 87.78
CA LYS A 920 56.40 105.16 88.08
C LYS A 920 55.58 105.61 86.85
N ASN A 921 55.95 105.13 85.67
CA ASN A 921 55.31 105.46 84.40
C ASN A 921 54.36 104.32 83.97
N ASP A 922 53.09 104.41 84.35
CA ASP A 922 52.08 103.37 84.10
C ASP A 922 51.86 103.11 82.61
N ALA A 923 51.83 104.15 81.78
CA ALA A 923 51.63 104.00 80.34
C ALA A 923 52.77 103.24 79.68
N LEU A 924 54.01 103.47 80.14
CA LEU A 924 55.18 102.75 79.63
C LEU A 924 55.21 101.30 80.13
N VAL A 925 54.83 101.04 81.39
CA VAL A 925 54.71 99.67 81.93
C VAL A 925 53.70 98.86 81.11
N VAL A 926 52.53 99.44 80.81
CA VAL A 926 51.50 98.79 80.00
C VAL A 926 51.95 98.54 78.56
N SER A 927 52.82 99.39 77.99
CA SER A 927 53.29 99.25 76.61
C SER A 927 54.12 97.97 76.34
N PHE A 928 54.59 97.33 77.41
CA PHE A 928 55.33 96.06 77.35
C PHE A 928 54.42 94.83 77.47
N LEU A 929 53.13 95.03 77.72
CA LEU A 929 52.12 93.97 77.69
C LEU A 929 51.56 93.83 76.28
N SER A 930 51.18 92.61 75.89
CA SER A 930 50.49 92.39 74.62
C SER A 930 49.09 93.02 74.66
N LYS A 931 48.54 93.37 73.49
CA LYS A 931 47.19 93.98 73.41
C LYS A 931 46.08 93.10 74.00
N ASN A 932 46.32 91.79 74.04
CA ASN A 932 45.38 90.79 74.53
C ASN A 932 45.84 90.23 75.89
N TRP A 933 46.70 90.96 76.61
CA TRP A 933 47.24 90.47 77.87
C TRP A 933 46.13 90.24 78.89
N GLN A 934 46.23 89.10 79.57
CA GLN A 934 45.35 88.68 80.64
C GLN A 934 46.15 88.01 81.76
N ALA A 935 45.71 88.21 83.00
CA ALA A 935 46.14 87.39 84.12
C ALA A 935 45.14 86.27 84.39
N THR A 936 45.61 85.20 85.03
CA THR A 936 44.82 84.00 85.34
C THR A 936 43.63 84.26 86.26
N ASP A 937 43.63 85.38 86.98
CA ASP A 937 42.54 85.83 87.86
C ASP A 937 41.47 86.69 87.15
N GLY A 938 41.63 86.91 85.83
CA GLY A 938 40.71 87.71 85.02
C GLY A 938 41.03 89.20 84.96
N THR A 939 42.13 89.66 85.59
CA THR A 939 42.55 91.06 85.54
C THR A 939 42.90 91.49 84.11
N THR A 940 42.38 92.65 83.69
CA THR A 940 42.65 93.22 82.35
C THR A 940 43.71 94.33 82.39
N ILE A 941 44.23 94.73 81.23
CA ILE A 941 45.20 95.83 81.11
C ILE A 941 44.68 97.13 81.73
N SER A 942 43.38 97.43 81.56
CA SER A 942 42.76 98.64 82.12
C SER A 942 42.77 98.63 83.66
N ASP A 943 42.56 97.45 84.27
CA ASP A 943 42.56 97.28 85.72
C ASP A 943 43.96 97.46 86.30
N ILE A 944 44.98 96.89 85.64
CA ILE A 944 46.39 97.09 86.00
C ILE A 944 46.76 98.55 85.90
N GLN A 945 46.44 99.23 84.80
CA GLN A 945 46.84 100.62 84.62
C GLN A 945 46.24 101.52 85.72
N LYS A 946 45.00 101.27 86.12
CA LYS A 946 44.35 101.96 87.24
C LYS A 946 45.05 101.68 88.58
N ASN A 947 45.39 100.42 88.86
CA ASN A 947 46.08 100.03 90.09
C ASN A 947 47.51 100.61 90.16
N LEU A 948 48.26 100.60 89.06
CA LEU A 948 49.58 101.20 88.95
C LEU A 948 49.53 102.71 89.21
N ARG A 949 48.58 103.44 88.61
CA ARG A 949 48.42 104.88 88.86
C ARG A 949 48.18 105.20 90.33
N ASN A 950 47.36 104.41 91.02
CA ASN A 950 47.10 104.59 92.44
C ASN A 950 48.35 104.31 93.29
N THR A 951 49.01 103.17 93.04
CA THR A 951 50.24 102.76 93.74
C THR A 951 51.37 103.78 93.54
N PHE A 952 51.58 104.22 92.29
CA PHE A 952 52.57 105.23 91.95
C PHE A 952 52.22 106.62 92.51
N ARG A 953 50.97 106.95 92.77
CA ARG A 953 50.64 108.21 93.45
C ARG A 953 50.98 108.19 94.95
N VAL A 954 50.83 107.03 95.59
CA VAL A 954 50.95 106.88 97.05
C VAL A 954 52.41 106.80 97.51
N PHE A 955 53.26 106.07 96.78
CA PHE A 955 54.66 105.89 97.16
C PHE A 955 55.56 106.96 96.54
N ASP A 956 56.45 107.56 97.32
CA ASP A 956 57.45 108.51 96.81
C ASP A 956 58.47 107.78 95.94
N GLU A 957 58.93 106.61 96.39
CA GLU A 957 59.86 105.72 95.68
C GLU A 957 59.29 104.30 95.61
N VAL A 958 59.43 103.65 94.45
CA VAL A 958 59.12 102.24 94.26
C VAL A 958 60.33 101.55 93.65
N ARG A 959 60.79 100.48 94.29
CA ARG A 959 61.86 99.60 93.78
C ARG A 959 61.28 98.25 93.39
N TRP A 960 61.75 97.73 92.27
CA TRP A 960 61.29 96.50 91.64
C TRP A 960 62.49 95.57 91.41
N ASN A 961 62.61 94.53 92.23
CA ASN A 961 63.75 93.64 92.21
C ASN A 961 63.36 92.25 91.73
N ILE A 962 63.89 91.84 90.58
CA ILE A 962 63.69 90.51 90.00
C ILE A 962 64.92 89.65 90.31
N GLN A 963 64.68 88.45 90.83
CA GLN A 963 65.68 87.43 91.14
C GLN A 963 65.27 86.09 90.49
N ASN A 964 66.23 85.19 90.30
CA ASN A 964 66.00 83.85 89.75
C ASN A 964 65.25 83.83 88.40
N LEU A 965 65.51 84.82 87.54
CA LEU A 965 64.88 84.91 86.21
C LEU A 965 65.28 83.72 85.33
N ASN A 966 64.31 82.84 85.11
CA ASN A 966 64.42 81.65 84.28
C ASN A 966 63.53 81.81 83.03
N ILE A 967 64.11 81.70 81.84
CA ILE A 967 63.43 81.86 80.55
C ILE A 967 63.52 80.53 79.82
N GLN A 968 62.38 79.87 79.57
CA GLN A 968 62.31 78.59 78.89
C GLN A 968 61.49 78.72 77.58
N PRO A 969 62.02 78.30 76.43
CA PRO A 969 61.25 78.30 75.18
C PRO A 969 60.11 77.27 75.26
N GLN A 970 58.92 77.65 74.78
CA GLN A 970 57.72 76.80 74.73
C GLN A 970 57.21 76.58 73.30
N GLY A 971 57.83 77.24 72.32
CA GLY A 971 57.49 77.16 70.91
C GLY A 971 58.24 78.24 70.12
N LEU A 972 58.03 78.31 68.82
CA LEU A 972 58.67 79.32 67.97
C LEU A 972 58.23 80.73 68.44
N ASN A 973 59.18 81.55 68.90
CA ASN A 973 58.95 82.91 69.44
C ASN A 973 58.02 83.00 70.66
N VAL A 974 57.79 81.89 71.38
CA VAL A 974 56.99 81.85 72.62
C VAL A 974 57.84 81.29 73.75
N TYR A 975 57.88 82.00 74.87
CA TYR A 975 58.72 81.69 76.02
C TYR A 975 57.89 81.74 77.30
N GLN A 976 58.16 80.81 78.21
CA GLN A 976 57.69 80.87 79.58
C GLN A 976 58.80 81.44 80.45
N VAL A 977 58.48 82.48 81.19
CA VAL A 977 59.42 83.19 82.04
C VAL A 977 58.96 83.07 83.49
N THR A 978 59.83 82.62 84.37
CA THR A 978 59.54 82.47 85.80
C THR A 978 60.60 83.20 86.59
N TYR A 979 60.19 83.99 87.57
CA TYR A 979 61.12 84.74 88.43
C TYR A 979 60.52 85.03 89.79
N ASP A 980 61.40 85.28 90.76
CA ASP A 980 61.01 85.78 92.07
C ASP A 980 61.10 87.30 92.07
N LEU A 981 60.03 87.95 92.51
CA LEU A 981 59.86 89.39 92.50
C LEU A 981 59.78 89.89 93.94
N THR A 982 60.51 90.96 94.22
CA THR A 982 60.36 91.76 95.44
C THR A 982 60.10 93.22 95.05
N ILE A 983 58.95 93.76 95.46
CA ILE A 983 58.60 95.16 95.25
C ILE A 983 58.68 95.88 96.58
N THR A 984 59.34 97.05 96.61
CA THR A 984 59.46 97.86 97.81
C THR A 984 58.99 99.29 97.55
N GLY A 985 57.93 99.72 98.23
CA GLY A 985 57.48 101.11 98.24
C GLY A 985 57.96 101.85 99.48
N ARG A 986 58.36 103.12 99.31
CA ARG A 986 58.69 104.02 100.42
C ARG A 986 57.91 105.32 100.32
N ILE A 987 57.42 105.79 101.46
CA ILE A 987 56.83 107.12 101.64
C ILE A 987 57.73 107.89 102.60
N TYR A 988 58.61 108.74 102.07
CA TYR A 988 59.64 109.41 102.84
C TYR A 988 59.06 110.33 103.91
N LYS A 989 57.97 111.05 103.58
CA LYS A 989 57.32 112.00 104.50
C LYS A 989 56.76 111.35 105.77
N ARG A 990 56.47 110.04 105.73
CA ARG A 990 55.94 109.26 106.88
C ARG A 990 56.91 108.17 107.36
N ASN A 991 58.10 108.08 106.77
CA ASN A 991 59.10 107.02 107.01
C ASN A 991 58.52 105.59 106.95
N LEU A 992 57.57 105.34 106.05
CA LEU A 992 56.95 104.01 105.90
C LEU A 992 57.60 103.26 104.74
N LYS A 993 57.98 102.00 104.98
CA LYS A 993 58.47 101.05 103.98
C LYS A 993 57.50 99.87 103.90
N HIS A 994 57.04 99.55 102.69
CA HIS A 994 56.26 98.35 102.41
C HIS A 994 57.04 97.47 101.44
N GLU A 995 57.08 96.17 101.68
CA GLU A 995 57.81 95.21 100.85
C GLU A 995 56.93 93.98 100.60
N GLU A 996 56.76 93.62 99.33
CA GLU A 996 55.99 92.47 98.89
C GLU A 996 56.87 91.53 98.08
N LYS A 997 56.74 90.22 98.31
CA LYS A 997 57.49 89.17 97.61
C LYS A 997 56.54 88.17 96.97
N SER A 998 56.78 87.85 95.71
CA SER A 998 55.95 86.93 94.93
C SER A 998 56.77 86.18 93.89
N THR A 999 56.45 84.92 93.63
CA THR A 999 56.97 84.21 92.45
C THR A 999 56.00 84.43 91.29
N VAL A 1000 56.53 84.86 90.15
CA VAL A 1000 55.76 85.23 88.97
C VAL A 1000 56.13 84.30 87.82
N THR A 1001 55.11 83.80 87.11
CA THR A 1001 55.24 82.99 85.91
C THR A 1001 54.44 83.63 84.79
N GLU A 1002 55.09 83.90 83.65
CA GLU A 1002 54.51 84.64 82.54
C GLU A 1002 54.79 83.94 81.21
N ARG A 1003 53.87 84.10 80.26
CA ARG A 1003 54.09 83.79 78.85
C ARG A 1003 54.54 85.07 78.15
N VAL A 1004 55.69 85.02 77.47
CA VAL A 1004 56.27 86.11 76.70
C VAL A 1004 56.31 85.68 75.23
N ILE A 1005 55.89 86.58 74.35
CA ILE A 1005 55.94 86.36 72.90
C ILE A 1005 56.86 87.38 72.26
N LEU A 1006 57.56 86.98 71.19
CA LEU A 1006 58.25 87.92 70.30
C LEU A 1006 57.40 88.13 69.05
N ASP A 1007 57.22 89.38 68.66
CA ASP A 1007 56.58 89.69 67.39
C ASP A 1007 57.51 89.40 66.20
N ASN A 1008 56.98 89.54 64.99
CA ASN A 1008 57.72 89.30 63.75
C ASN A 1008 58.93 90.25 63.55
N SER A 1009 59.04 91.31 64.36
CA SER A 1009 60.19 92.23 64.37
C SER A 1009 61.24 91.89 65.44
N GLY A 1010 60.99 90.84 66.24
CA GLY A 1010 61.87 90.39 67.32
C GLY A 1010 61.67 91.15 68.64
N LYS A 1011 60.64 92.00 68.73
CA LYS A 1011 60.33 92.73 69.96
C LYS A 1011 59.49 91.87 70.90
N ALA A 1012 59.92 91.78 72.16
CA ALA A 1012 59.27 90.94 73.17
C ALA A 1012 58.14 91.69 73.90
N TYR A 1013 57.05 90.96 74.20
CA TYR A 1013 55.91 91.43 74.99
C TYR A 1013 55.49 90.35 76.00
N ILE A 1014 55.06 90.78 77.18
CA ILE A 1014 54.40 89.88 78.14
C ILE A 1014 52.98 89.65 77.63
N ASP A 1015 52.67 88.42 77.27
CA ASP A 1015 51.41 88.05 76.64
C ASP A 1015 50.36 87.58 77.64
N SER A 1016 50.78 86.93 78.72
CA SER A 1016 49.88 86.61 79.83
C SER A 1016 50.67 86.32 81.10
N THR A 1017 50.18 86.74 82.25
CA THR A 1017 50.75 86.37 83.55
C THR A 1017 49.99 85.15 84.07
N LEU A 1018 50.65 84.00 84.02
CA LEU A 1018 50.06 82.67 84.30
C LEU A 1018 50.02 82.35 85.80
N GLY A 1019 50.85 83.00 86.61
CA GLY A 1019 50.86 82.86 88.06
C GLY A 1019 51.61 84.01 88.73
N GLY A 1020 51.09 84.47 89.87
CA GLY A 1020 51.62 85.61 90.63
C GLY A 1020 50.49 86.30 91.39
N ARG A 1021 50.81 87.13 92.39
CA ARG A 1021 49.85 88.02 93.06
C ARG A 1021 50.23 89.46 92.74
N PHE A 1022 49.26 90.28 92.36
CA PHE A 1022 49.50 91.70 92.10
C PHE A 1022 49.56 92.48 93.40
N TRP A 1023 50.43 93.49 93.44
CA TRP A 1023 50.42 94.46 94.52
C TRP A 1023 49.13 95.28 94.46
N ILE A 1024 48.25 95.07 95.44
CA ILE A 1024 46.99 95.80 95.57
C ILE A 1024 47.14 96.77 96.75
N VAL A 1025 47.22 98.06 96.43
CA VAL A 1025 47.18 99.14 97.43
C VAL A 1025 45.74 99.64 97.49
N ASN A 1026 45.04 99.38 98.60
CA ASN A 1026 43.76 100.03 98.88
C ASN A 1026 43.96 101.43 99.44
#